data_AF-A0A5R8YVD9-F1
#
_entry.id   AF-A0A5R8YVD9-F1
#
_cell.length_a   1.000
_cell.length_b   1.000
_cell.length_c   1.000
_cell.angle_alpha   90.00
_cell.angle_beta   90.00
_cell.angle_gamma   90.00
#
_symmetry.space_group_name_H-M   'P 1'
#
loop_
_entity.id
_entity.type
_entity.pdbx_description
1 polymer ?
#
loop_
_entity_poly.entity_id
_entity_poly.type
_entity_poly.pdbx_seq_one_letter_code
_entity_poly.pdbx_strand_id
1 'polypeptide(L)'
;MTTARSAFALLRDLLDGVSPPADREPVRLHLGESRLVTPPLAPGLLDDAEGWTRYPPLGGTPELRAAYRGWLERRFGVRRGVDDEAIAIEPTPGTKQAVAAAVGLAVTSTRARARRDGETPSVVMPNPFYPTYLAGAEAAGARPEFFAGGDGPAAVAAAVDAARSPVAALIVCNPGNPEGEILPEEALGEITKIAATAGALLVVDECYTDLSTGREPPGYLSLVEHGSVAPGRFLVLHSLSKRSAAPGLRSGFAAGDPATVAAYAAHNRACGVSSPLPVCAAAAALWSDDAHVARLRTALARNWDLADEILGGLPGYRRAEAGFFLWLPVPDDEAAARDLWRDQGLSVMPGRYLAAEGPYGVNPGAGHLRVALVHEETVMRAALTRLRDGLGHGGLAGDGHASAAGPGRGAVEVATRRAEEAAPPSPGESSPTATAIAQRLIRFPTVNPPGDEADCVGWIRDLLDAAGLETRLLAADPRRPNLVARLPGRGAEPPLLLQAHADVVPVEGQSWTRPPFGGEIAGGELWGRGAVDMKGQLAMMLAALLRMRAAGEEPPGDVILAVVPDEEAGSTVGARFLVGRHPELFAGVRHAIGEDGGAELGLGAYARVHPVVVGEKRTCWVRATLRGPGGHASRVPSADGAVRKLARLLDAISDGGLGVRLTPVVDHMLGELARALPPEAGRAVEAFRADPGNAALLAGLGDTASRYLQSLVRHTVTATVLRGGTVTNVHPSEITVELDGRLLPGDFSTEDFLAGLRARAGCEMDVEILVEGEKSPPPRLGGFYDRLAAVLRDRDPGGVPVPVITPASTDARVFRGLGIECYGWMPLLHGPEVVYRDRLHCADERVSVRALEFGADCFHTLLKGPWS
;
A
#
# COMPACT_ATOMS: atom_id res chain seq x y z
N MET A 1 20.37 -8.74 2.42
CA MET A 1 19.40 -8.26 3.43
C MET A 1 18.45 -9.41 3.70
N THR A 2 18.31 -9.86 4.95
CA THR A 2 17.28 -10.83 5.35
C THR A 2 15.92 -10.15 5.35
N THR A 3 14.94 -10.74 4.68
CA THR A 3 13.59 -10.19 4.48
C THR A 3 12.63 -10.59 5.60
N ALA A 4 13.03 -10.36 6.86
CA ALA A 4 12.16 -10.66 8.00
C ALA A 4 10.90 -9.78 7.95
N ARG A 5 9.72 -10.41 7.88
CA ARG A 5 8.42 -9.71 7.86
C ARG A 5 8.15 -9.08 9.23
N SER A 6 7.62 -7.85 9.23
CA SER A 6 7.25 -7.17 10.48
C SER A 6 6.10 -7.89 11.20
N ALA A 7 5.99 -7.74 12.53
CA ALA A 7 4.87 -8.28 13.31
C ALA A 7 3.49 -7.86 12.78
N PHE A 8 3.37 -6.64 12.24
CA PHE A 8 2.13 -6.16 11.61
C PHE A 8 1.87 -6.81 10.26
N ALA A 9 2.92 -7.12 9.49
CA ALA A 9 2.77 -7.88 8.27
C ALA A 9 2.32 -9.32 8.58
N LEU A 10 2.91 -9.95 9.60
CA LEU A 10 2.50 -11.28 10.05
C LEU A 10 1.05 -11.30 10.55
N LEU A 11 0.64 -10.32 11.36
CA LEU A 11 -0.76 -10.19 11.79
C LEU A 11 -1.70 -9.94 10.61
N ARG A 12 -1.31 -9.09 9.66
CA ARG A 12 -2.10 -8.87 8.45
C ARG A 12 -2.24 -10.18 7.66
N ASP A 13 -1.15 -10.92 7.47
CA ASP A 13 -1.17 -12.21 6.77
C ASP A 13 -1.98 -13.29 7.53
N LEU A 14 -2.05 -13.22 8.86
CA LEU A 14 -2.87 -14.12 9.69
C LEU A 14 -4.37 -13.83 9.57
N LEU A 15 -4.72 -12.54 9.54
CA LEU A 15 -6.12 -12.09 9.45
C LEU A 15 -6.59 -11.95 7.99
N ASP A 16 -5.65 -11.95 7.04
CA ASP A 16 -5.92 -12.15 5.63
C ASP A 16 -6.70 -13.46 5.49
N GLY A 17 -7.77 -13.46 4.72
CA GLY A 17 -8.69 -14.59 4.71
C GLY A 17 -9.95 -14.41 5.56
N VAL A 18 -9.90 -13.60 6.63
CA VAL A 18 -10.86 -13.67 7.73
C VAL A 18 -11.59 -12.34 7.91
N SER A 19 -12.92 -12.38 7.83
CA SER A 19 -13.77 -11.19 8.01
C SER A 19 -14.35 -11.15 9.42
N PRO A 20 -14.41 -9.96 10.07
CA PRO A 20 -15.12 -9.80 11.33
C PRO A 20 -16.64 -9.84 11.13
N PRO A 21 -17.45 -9.96 12.21
CA PRO A 21 -18.91 -10.00 12.10
C PRO A 21 -19.46 -8.66 11.57
N ALA A 22 -20.40 -8.72 10.62
CA ALA A 22 -20.99 -7.51 10.01
C ALA A 22 -21.89 -6.72 10.98
N ASP A 23 -22.39 -7.35 12.04
CA ASP A 23 -23.26 -6.74 13.07
C ASP A 23 -22.48 -6.00 14.17
N ARG A 24 -21.15 -6.03 14.14
CA ARG A 24 -20.28 -5.47 15.18
C ARG A 24 -19.20 -4.59 14.56
N GLU A 25 -19.15 -3.33 15.00
CA GLU A 25 -18.06 -2.43 14.62
C GLU A 25 -16.70 -3.03 15.06
N PRO A 26 -15.73 -3.19 14.13
CA PRO A 26 -14.43 -3.74 14.46
C PRO A 26 -13.60 -2.81 15.35
N VAL A 27 -12.94 -3.37 16.37
CA VAL A 27 -12.07 -2.62 17.28
C VAL A 27 -10.62 -3.05 17.09
N ARG A 28 -9.73 -2.07 16.92
CA ARG A 28 -8.29 -2.30 16.77
C ARG A 28 -7.61 -2.26 18.13
N LEU A 29 -7.23 -3.43 18.65
CA LEU A 29 -6.54 -3.57 19.94
C LEU A 29 -5.07 -4.02 19.78
N HIS A 30 -4.61 -4.30 18.56
CA HIS A 30 -3.22 -4.71 18.31
C HIS A 30 -2.24 -3.51 18.26
N LEU A 31 -2.75 -2.30 18.03
CA LEU A 31 -2.00 -1.04 17.92
C LEU A 31 -1.92 -0.32 19.27
N GLY A 32 -0.72 0.12 19.64
CA GLY A 32 -0.49 0.96 20.82
C GLY A 32 -0.65 2.46 20.54
N GLU A 33 -1.70 2.84 19.83
CA GLU A 33 -2.03 4.24 19.51
C GLU A 33 -3.12 4.74 20.46
N SER A 34 -2.73 5.59 21.42
CA SER A 34 -3.64 6.10 22.45
C SER A 34 -4.69 7.03 21.86
N ARG A 35 -5.96 6.79 22.21
CA ARG A 35 -7.11 7.67 21.96
C ARG A 35 -7.74 8.16 23.27
N LEU A 36 -7.02 8.05 24.39
CA LEU A 36 -7.51 8.38 25.74
C LEU A 36 -7.50 9.88 26.06
N VAL A 37 -6.81 10.68 25.25
CA VAL A 37 -6.75 12.12 25.40
C VAL A 37 -6.49 12.75 24.04
N THR A 38 -7.10 13.90 23.78
CA THR A 38 -6.70 14.76 22.66
C THR A 38 -5.47 15.59 23.07
N PRO A 39 -4.39 15.61 22.27
CA PRO A 39 -3.22 16.45 22.56
C PRO A 39 -3.63 17.93 22.62
N PRO A 40 -3.32 18.68 23.69
CA PRO A 40 -3.73 20.07 23.85
C PRO A 40 -2.82 21.03 23.05
N LEU A 41 -2.81 20.90 21.72
CA LEU A 41 -2.07 21.81 20.85
C LEU A 41 -2.86 23.11 20.65
N ALA A 42 -2.20 24.25 20.84
CA ALA A 42 -2.79 25.55 20.53
C ALA A 42 -3.06 25.66 19.02
N PRO A 43 -4.21 26.23 18.59
CA PRO A 43 -4.45 26.54 17.18
C PRO A 43 -3.33 27.40 16.60
N GLY A 44 -2.96 27.18 15.33
CA GLY A 44 -1.90 27.95 14.66
C GLY A 44 -0.49 27.40 14.82
N LEU A 45 -0.24 26.50 15.78
CA LEU A 45 1.12 26.05 16.09
C LEU A 45 1.75 25.18 14.98
N LEU A 46 0.92 24.53 14.17
CA LEU A 46 1.33 23.76 12.99
C LEU A 46 1.15 24.53 11.67
N ASP A 47 0.48 25.69 11.72
CA ASP A 47 0.11 26.50 10.55
C ASP A 47 1.21 27.51 10.14
N ASP A 48 2.40 27.40 10.74
CA ASP A 48 3.56 28.24 10.45
C ASP A 48 4.21 27.85 9.10
N ALA A 49 3.66 28.41 8.02
CA ALA A 49 4.15 28.24 6.65
C ALA A 49 5.64 28.56 6.50
N GLU A 50 6.15 29.56 7.22
CA GLU A 50 7.56 29.94 7.14
C GLU A 50 8.45 28.86 7.77
N GLY A 51 8.06 28.32 8.92
CA GLY A 51 8.73 27.21 9.60
C GLY A 51 8.86 25.94 8.74
N TRP A 52 7.94 25.71 7.81
CA TRP A 52 8.00 24.58 6.85
C TRP A 52 9.00 24.78 5.70
N THR A 53 9.35 26.03 5.38
CA THR A 53 10.26 26.36 4.27
C THR A 53 11.73 26.45 4.69
N ARG A 54 12.01 26.42 6.00
CA ARG A 54 13.35 26.55 6.56
C ARG A 54 13.96 25.19 6.88
N TYR A 55 15.26 25.04 6.64
CA TYR A 55 16.00 23.88 7.14
C TYR A 55 16.00 23.88 8.67
N PRO A 56 15.50 22.82 9.32
CA PRO A 56 15.49 22.75 10.77
C PRO A 56 16.91 22.52 11.32
N PRO A 57 17.21 23.00 12.54
CA PRO A 57 18.47 22.72 13.19
C PRO A 57 18.62 21.23 13.47
N LEU A 58 19.75 20.64 13.06
CA LEU A 58 20.02 19.19 13.18
C LEU A 58 20.03 18.67 14.63
N GLY A 59 20.20 19.55 15.63
CA GLY A 59 20.15 19.22 17.06
C GLY A 59 18.86 19.65 17.77
N GLY A 60 17.81 19.98 17.02
CA GLY A 60 16.55 20.55 17.49
C GLY A 60 16.65 22.02 17.92
N THR A 61 15.50 22.64 18.16
CA THR A 61 15.42 24.04 18.60
C THR A 61 15.79 24.19 20.09
N PRO A 62 16.32 25.35 20.51
CA PRO A 62 16.57 25.63 21.92
C PRO A 62 15.36 25.38 22.82
N GLU A 63 14.16 25.78 22.36
CA GLU A 63 12.90 25.65 23.09
C GLU A 63 12.52 24.18 23.31
N LEU A 64 12.76 23.32 22.32
CA LEU A 64 12.47 21.89 22.43
C LEU A 64 13.43 21.21 23.39
N ARG A 65 14.71 21.56 23.33
CA ARG A 65 15.73 21.06 24.26
C ARG A 65 15.45 21.51 25.70
N ALA A 66 15.01 22.75 25.88
CA ALA A 66 14.58 23.27 27.19
C ALA A 66 13.35 22.51 27.72
N ALA A 67 12.38 22.20 26.85
CA ALA A 67 11.22 21.40 27.25
C ALA A 67 11.60 19.98 27.71
N TYR A 68 12.56 19.33 27.05
CA TYR A 68 13.07 18.01 27.47
C TYR A 68 13.73 18.07 28.85
N ARG A 69 14.61 19.06 29.07
CA ARG A 69 15.24 19.30 30.38
C ARG A 69 14.19 19.54 31.45
N GLY A 70 13.21 20.40 31.17
CA GLY A 70 12.13 20.69 32.11
C GLY A 70 11.30 19.45 32.45
N TRP A 71 11.02 18.59 31.48
CA TRP A 71 10.32 17.32 31.74
C TRP A 71 11.16 16.37 32.60
N LEU A 72 12.45 16.19 32.31
CA LEU A 72 13.34 15.36 33.13
C LEU A 72 13.42 15.83 34.59
N GLU A 73 13.49 17.14 34.80
CA GLU A 73 13.46 17.74 36.14
C GLU A 73 12.13 17.44 36.85
N ARG A 74 10.99 17.70 36.20
CA ARG A 74 9.67 17.48 36.81
C ARG A 74 9.36 16.00 37.06
N ARG A 75 9.74 15.11 36.14
CA ARG A 75 9.40 13.68 36.16
C ARG A 75 10.33 12.84 37.03
N PHE A 76 11.62 13.18 37.06
CA PHE A 76 12.65 12.35 37.67
C PHE A 76 13.61 13.11 38.60
N GLY A 77 13.45 14.43 38.76
CA GLY A 77 14.36 15.25 39.56
C GLY A 77 15.75 15.41 38.94
N VAL A 78 15.91 15.07 37.66
CA VAL A 78 17.22 15.11 36.97
C VAL A 78 17.51 16.54 36.53
N ARG A 79 18.42 17.21 37.25
CA ARG A 79 18.79 18.60 37.00
C ARG A 79 20.30 18.81 36.97
N ARG A 80 21.01 18.41 38.02
CA ARG A 80 22.44 18.70 38.17
C ARG A 80 23.25 18.00 37.11
N GLY A 81 22.96 16.74 36.83
CA GLY A 81 23.63 15.96 35.80
C GLY A 81 23.50 16.60 34.41
N VAL A 82 22.39 17.26 34.11
CA VAL A 82 22.23 17.97 32.83
C VAL A 82 22.86 19.37 32.90
N ASP A 83 22.80 20.08 34.03
CA ASP A 83 23.45 21.40 34.25
C ASP A 83 24.99 21.30 34.23
N ASP A 84 25.54 20.27 34.84
CA ASP A 84 26.97 19.97 34.94
C ASP A 84 27.50 19.21 33.70
N GLU A 85 26.67 19.07 32.66
CA GLU A 85 26.96 18.37 31.40
C GLU A 85 27.38 16.90 31.56
N ALA A 86 27.06 16.26 32.69
CA ALA A 86 27.24 14.83 32.92
C ALA A 86 26.21 13.96 32.18
N ILE A 87 25.07 14.54 31.79
CA ILE A 87 24.01 13.93 30.98
C ILE A 87 23.76 14.83 29.77
N ALA A 88 24.08 14.32 28.58
CA ALA A 88 23.79 14.99 27.32
C ALA A 88 22.43 14.54 26.76
N ILE A 89 21.78 15.43 25.99
CA ILE A 89 20.47 15.19 25.38
C ILE A 89 20.57 15.43 23.87
N GLU A 90 20.02 14.53 23.07
CA GLU A 90 19.87 14.70 21.62
C GLU A 90 18.42 14.43 21.19
N PRO A 91 17.75 15.40 20.53
CA PRO A 91 16.43 15.18 19.95
C PRO A 91 16.44 14.10 18.86
N THR A 92 15.36 13.33 18.78
CA THR A 92 15.19 12.27 17.80
C THR A 92 13.79 12.32 17.18
N PRO A 93 13.61 11.82 15.93
CA PRO A 93 12.29 11.71 15.29
C PRO A 93 11.47 10.54 15.87
N GLY A 94 11.23 10.59 17.19
CA GLY A 94 10.78 9.48 18.02
C GLY A 94 11.90 8.48 18.28
N THR A 95 11.58 7.39 18.96
CA THR A 95 12.58 6.44 19.50
C THR A 95 12.86 5.23 18.63
N LYS A 96 11.96 4.91 17.66
CA LYS A 96 12.16 3.77 16.74
C LYS A 96 13.44 3.88 15.92
N GLN A 97 13.69 5.04 15.30
CA GLN A 97 14.93 5.29 14.57
C GLN A 97 16.12 5.33 15.53
N ALA A 98 15.93 5.93 16.71
CA ALA A 98 17.00 6.12 17.67
C ALA A 98 17.60 4.81 18.18
N VAL A 99 16.77 3.84 18.57
CA VAL A 99 17.25 2.55 19.06
C VAL A 99 17.99 1.76 17.97
N ALA A 100 17.48 1.76 16.74
CA ALA A 100 18.12 1.06 15.63
C ALA A 100 19.50 1.68 15.28
N ALA A 101 19.60 3.02 15.25
CA ALA A 101 20.85 3.71 14.98
C ALA A 101 21.88 3.50 16.12
N ALA A 102 21.44 3.56 17.38
CA ALA A 102 22.31 3.32 18.53
C ALA A 102 22.91 1.90 18.50
N VAL A 103 22.09 0.89 18.20
CA VAL A 103 22.55 -0.50 18.03
C VAL A 103 23.56 -0.61 16.88
N GLY A 104 23.26 -0.03 15.71
CA GLY A 104 24.16 -0.08 14.56
C GLY A 104 25.53 0.56 14.84
N LEU A 105 25.56 1.68 15.54
CA LEU A 105 26.79 2.36 15.95
C LEU A 105 27.59 1.54 16.96
N ALA A 106 26.90 0.94 17.95
CA ALA A 106 27.55 0.08 18.93
C ALA A 106 28.22 -1.13 18.27
N VAL A 107 27.51 -1.80 17.35
CA VAL A 107 28.03 -2.95 16.60
C VAL A 107 29.24 -2.55 15.74
N THR A 108 29.15 -1.42 15.04
CA THR A 108 30.24 -0.91 14.20
C THR A 108 31.47 -0.59 15.04
N SER A 109 31.29 0.09 16.18
CA SER A 109 32.39 0.41 17.09
C SER A 109 33.01 -0.85 17.70
N THR A 110 32.22 -1.87 18.00
CA THR A 110 32.72 -3.14 18.56
C THR A 110 33.51 -3.93 17.53
N ARG A 111 33.03 -4.00 16.26
CA ARG A 111 33.79 -4.61 15.16
C ARG A 111 35.15 -3.95 14.95
N ALA A 112 35.21 -2.61 14.98
CA ALA A 112 36.46 -1.88 14.81
C ALA A 112 37.49 -2.17 15.93
N ARG A 113 37.05 -2.65 17.09
CA ARG A 113 37.88 -2.99 18.25
C ARG A 113 38.15 -4.50 18.38
N ALA A 114 37.50 -5.34 17.57
CA ALA A 114 37.65 -6.78 17.65
C ALA A 114 39.09 -7.19 17.30
N ARG A 115 39.66 -8.13 18.08
CA ARG A 115 41.06 -8.58 17.92
C ARG A 115 41.23 -9.68 16.87
N ARG A 116 40.14 -10.25 16.37
CA ARG A 116 40.11 -11.33 15.38
C ARG A 116 39.27 -10.90 14.19
N ASP A 117 39.85 -10.99 12.99
CA ASP A 117 39.12 -10.77 11.75
C ASP A 117 37.97 -11.78 11.61
N GLY A 118 36.77 -11.28 11.33
CA GLY A 118 35.57 -12.09 11.11
C GLY A 118 34.69 -12.36 12.34
N GLU A 119 35.03 -11.86 13.53
CA GLU A 119 34.20 -12.00 14.73
C GLU A 119 32.92 -11.15 14.61
N THR A 120 31.75 -11.79 14.71
CA THR A 120 30.44 -11.13 14.59
C THR A 120 29.94 -10.74 15.99
N PRO A 121 29.78 -9.44 16.31
CA PRO A 121 29.34 -9.02 17.64
C PRO A 121 27.92 -9.47 17.98
N SER A 122 27.65 -9.62 19.28
CA SER A 122 26.31 -9.94 19.80
C SER A 122 25.56 -8.69 20.27
N VAL A 123 24.23 -8.72 20.22
CA VAL A 123 23.33 -7.73 20.84
C VAL A 123 22.37 -8.48 21.75
N VAL A 124 22.39 -8.16 23.05
CA VAL A 124 21.55 -8.78 24.08
C VAL A 124 20.28 -7.96 24.26
N MET A 125 19.10 -8.59 24.21
CA MET A 125 17.79 -7.92 24.30
C MET A 125 16.73 -8.81 24.97
N PRO A 126 15.62 -8.25 25.50
CA PRO A 126 14.55 -9.06 26.08
C PRO A 126 13.85 -9.93 25.02
N ASN A 127 13.06 -10.91 25.46
CA ASN A 127 12.19 -11.73 24.63
C ASN A 127 10.98 -12.19 25.47
N PRO A 128 9.75 -11.73 25.19
CA PRO A 128 9.33 -10.89 24.04
C PRO A 128 9.96 -9.49 24.02
N PHE A 129 9.95 -8.84 22.85
CA PHE A 129 10.58 -7.55 22.61
C PHE A 129 9.81 -6.64 21.66
N TYR A 130 10.22 -5.38 21.61
CA TYR A 130 9.80 -4.48 20.56
C TYR A 130 10.59 -4.75 19.26
N PRO A 131 9.94 -5.09 18.12
CA PRO A 131 10.61 -5.67 16.94
C PRO A 131 11.76 -4.87 16.34
N THR A 132 11.83 -3.57 16.58
CA THR A 132 12.91 -2.70 16.06
C THR A 132 14.27 -3.04 16.66
N TYR A 133 14.34 -3.64 17.86
CA TYR A 133 15.61 -4.06 18.47
C TYR A 133 16.31 -5.12 17.61
N LEU A 134 15.57 -6.17 17.25
CA LEU A 134 16.05 -7.25 16.40
C LEU A 134 16.40 -6.74 15.00
N ALA A 135 15.50 -5.95 14.39
CA ALA A 135 15.74 -5.40 13.06
C ALA A 135 17.02 -4.54 13.00
N GLY A 136 17.30 -3.74 14.03
CA GLY A 136 18.54 -2.96 14.14
C GLY A 136 19.79 -3.84 14.27
N ALA A 137 19.71 -4.90 15.08
CA ALA A 137 20.80 -5.85 15.24
C ALA A 137 21.10 -6.61 13.92
N GLU A 138 20.06 -7.13 13.26
CA GLU A 138 20.20 -7.85 11.99
C GLU A 138 20.73 -6.96 10.86
N ALA A 139 20.24 -5.72 10.75
CA ALA A 139 20.72 -4.76 9.75
C ALA A 139 22.20 -4.42 9.95
N ALA A 140 22.67 -4.38 11.20
CA ALA A 140 24.08 -4.23 11.52
C ALA A 140 24.90 -5.52 11.34
N GLY A 141 24.25 -6.65 11.06
CA GLY A 141 24.83 -7.98 10.95
C GLY A 141 25.32 -8.54 12.29
N ALA A 142 24.72 -8.14 13.41
CA ALA A 142 25.02 -8.66 14.73
C ALA A 142 24.25 -9.95 15.02
N ARG A 143 24.75 -10.76 15.96
CA ARG A 143 24.05 -11.94 16.48
C ARG A 143 23.10 -11.52 17.60
N PRO A 144 21.79 -11.75 17.50
CA PRO A 144 20.88 -11.49 18.61
C PRO A 144 21.04 -12.55 19.69
N GLU A 145 21.06 -12.12 20.95
CA GLU A 145 21.02 -12.96 22.15
C GLU A 145 19.85 -12.48 23.02
N PHE A 146 19.15 -13.41 23.67
CA PHE A 146 17.86 -13.12 24.31
C PHE A 146 17.85 -13.48 25.79
N PHE A 147 17.14 -12.68 26.60
CA PHE A 147 16.75 -13.00 27.98
C PHE A 147 15.24 -12.79 28.16
N ALA A 148 14.61 -13.49 29.11
CA ALA A 148 13.18 -13.28 29.39
C ALA A 148 12.94 -11.92 30.06
N GLY A 149 11.92 -11.19 29.61
CA GLY A 149 11.48 -9.93 30.24
C GLY A 149 11.13 -10.14 31.72
N GLY A 150 11.35 -9.13 32.55
CA GLY A 150 11.05 -9.19 34.00
C GLY A 150 11.84 -10.15 34.89
N ASP A 151 12.57 -11.13 34.35
CA ASP A 151 13.38 -12.08 35.14
C ASP A 151 14.62 -11.45 35.79
N GLY A 152 14.86 -10.16 35.51
CA GLY A 152 15.82 -9.33 36.21
C GLY A 152 17.29 -9.60 35.86
N PRO A 153 18.23 -9.14 36.70
CA PRO A 153 19.66 -9.11 36.35
C PRO A 153 20.29 -10.48 36.11
N ALA A 154 19.80 -11.53 36.77
CA ALA A 154 20.37 -12.88 36.63
C ALA A 154 20.16 -13.45 35.22
N ALA A 155 18.98 -13.24 34.62
CA ALA A 155 18.70 -13.65 33.25
C ALA A 155 19.53 -12.85 32.24
N VAL A 156 19.70 -11.55 32.49
CA VAL A 156 20.55 -10.67 31.68
C VAL A 156 22.01 -11.14 31.71
N ALA A 157 22.55 -11.45 32.90
CA ALA A 157 23.89 -11.99 33.05
C ALA A 157 24.07 -13.31 32.30
N ALA A 158 23.12 -14.24 32.42
CA ALA A 158 23.17 -15.52 31.73
C ALA A 158 23.17 -15.36 30.19
N ALA A 159 22.40 -14.42 29.64
CA ALA A 159 22.39 -14.14 28.20
C ALA A 159 23.71 -13.50 27.72
N VAL A 160 24.30 -12.62 28.54
CA VAL A 160 25.64 -12.05 28.27
C VAL A 160 26.72 -13.14 28.30
N ASP A 161 26.69 -14.03 29.30
CA ASP A 161 27.67 -15.13 29.42
C ASP A 161 27.53 -16.16 28.29
N ALA A 162 26.30 -16.38 27.81
CA ALA A 162 26.04 -17.26 26.67
C ALA A 162 26.55 -16.67 25.34
N ALA A 163 26.72 -15.35 25.25
CA ALA A 163 27.22 -14.69 24.05
C ALA A 163 28.66 -15.14 23.77
N ARG A 164 28.84 -15.91 22.69
CA ARG A 164 30.17 -16.44 22.29
C ARG A 164 31.03 -15.42 21.54
N SER A 165 30.68 -14.14 21.63
CA SER A 165 31.30 -13.03 20.91
C SER A 165 31.17 -11.74 21.73
N PRO A 166 31.96 -10.68 21.43
CA PRO A 166 31.84 -9.40 22.10
C PRO A 166 30.42 -8.84 22.03
N VAL A 167 29.84 -8.51 23.19
CA VAL A 167 28.52 -7.89 23.29
C VAL A 167 28.64 -6.40 22.97
N ALA A 168 28.04 -5.99 21.86
CA ALA A 168 28.07 -4.60 21.41
C ALA A 168 27.08 -3.71 22.16
N ALA A 169 25.87 -4.22 22.38
CA ALA A 169 24.81 -3.52 23.09
C ALA A 169 23.97 -4.48 23.93
N LEU A 170 23.46 -3.96 25.04
CA LEU A 170 22.52 -4.61 25.95
C LEU A 170 21.30 -3.70 26.06
N ILE A 171 20.13 -4.19 25.68
CA ILE A 171 18.88 -3.41 25.64
C ILE A 171 17.97 -3.88 26.77
N VAL A 172 17.41 -2.94 27.51
CA VAL A 172 16.31 -3.16 28.47
C VAL A 172 15.16 -2.22 28.15
N CYS A 173 13.92 -2.70 28.33
CA CYS A 173 12.70 -1.89 28.20
C CYS A 173 12.08 -1.79 29.59
N ASN A 174 11.99 -0.58 30.17
CA ASN A 174 11.48 -0.38 31.52
C ASN A 174 10.60 0.88 31.57
N PRO A 175 9.27 0.76 31.73
CA PRO A 175 8.52 -0.48 31.86
C PRO A 175 8.58 -1.41 30.64
N GLY A 176 8.42 -2.71 30.88
CA GLY A 176 8.45 -3.72 29.82
C GLY A 176 7.27 -3.63 28.86
N ASN A 177 7.47 -4.10 27.64
CA ASN A 177 6.41 -4.26 26.64
C ASN A 177 6.68 -5.56 25.89
N PRO A 178 5.75 -6.52 25.90
CA PRO A 178 4.32 -6.39 26.24
C PRO A 178 3.91 -6.56 27.71
N GLU A 179 4.80 -7.00 28.60
CA GLU A 179 4.42 -7.51 29.94
C GLU A 179 4.16 -6.43 31.00
N GLY A 180 4.72 -5.23 30.83
CA GLY A 180 4.42 -4.06 31.66
C GLY A 180 5.01 -4.11 33.07
N GLU A 181 6.00 -4.97 33.31
CA GLU A 181 6.78 -5.05 34.52
C GLU A 181 7.63 -3.79 34.74
N ILE A 182 7.86 -3.45 36.00
CA ILE A 182 8.74 -2.35 36.39
C ILE A 182 9.96 -2.93 37.12
N LEU A 183 11.13 -2.79 36.53
CA LEU A 183 12.38 -3.15 37.20
C LEU A 183 12.65 -2.18 38.37
N PRO A 184 12.96 -2.69 39.58
CA PRO A 184 13.35 -1.85 40.70
C PRO A 184 14.75 -1.25 40.50
N GLU A 185 15.08 -0.22 41.28
CA GLU A 185 16.35 0.51 41.17
C GLU A 185 17.57 -0.41 41.32
N GLU A 186 17.51 -1.34 42.26
CA GLU A 186 18.59 -2.30 42.53
C GLU A 186 18.86 -3.18 41.30
N ALA A 187 17.80 -3.61 40.61
CA ALA A 187 17.93 -4.42 39.40
C ALA A 187 18.57 -3.63 38.25
N LEU A 188 18.15 -2.38 38.05
CA LEU A 188 18.78 -1.49 37.05
C LEU A 188 20.26 -1.25 37.37
N GLY A 189 20.61 -1.13 38.65
CA GLY A 189 22.00 -1.02 39.10
C GLY A 189 22.84 -2.25 38.79
N GLU A 190 22.33 -3.45 39.06
CA GLU A 190 23.03 -4.70 38.72
C GLU A 190 23.16 -4.88 37.19
N ILE A 191 22.13 -4.57 36.41
CA ILE A 191 22.18 -4.61 34.94
C ILE A 191 23.25 -3.64 34.40
N THR A 192 23.39 -2.46 35.02
CA THR A 192 24.45 -1.51 34.67
C THR A 192 25.84 -2.11 34.88
N LYS A 193 26.05 -2.82 36.00
CA LYS A 193 27.33 -3.50 36.27
C LYS A 193 27.60 -4.62 35.26
N ILE A 194 26.57 -5.38 34.88
CA ILE A 194 26.69 -6.43 33.86
C ILE A 194 27.09 -5.82 32.51
N ALA A 195 26.40 -4.78 32.06
CA ALA A 195 26.72 -4.08 30.81
C ALA A 195 28.15 -3.50 30.82
N ALA A 196 28.55 -2.87 31.94
CA ALA A 196 29.89 -2.32 32.10
C ALA A 196 30.97 -3.41 32.07
N THR A 197 30.74 -4.54 32.73
CA THR A 197 31.67 -5.68 32.75
C THR A 197 31.83 -6.28 31.34
N ALA A 198 30.74 -6.35 30.57
CA ALA A 198 30.77 -6.79 29.18
C ALA A 198 31.35 -5.74 28.20
N GLY A 199 31.54 -4.49 28.64
CA GLY A 199 31.95 -3.37 27.77
C GLY A 199 30.88 -2.94 26.77
N ALA A 200 29.63 -3.37 26.96
CA ALA A 200 28.51 -3.12 26.07
C ALA A 200 27.94 -1.71 26.23
N LEU A 201 27.32 -1.18 25.19
CA LEU A 201 26.43 -0.02 25.32
C LEU A 201 25.13 -0.47 26.01
N LEU A 202 24.79 0.11 27.17
CA LEU A 202 23.49 -0.09 27.79
C LEU A 202 22.45 0.83 27.13
N VAL A 203 21.39 0.28 26.56
CA VAL A 203 20.25 1.03 26.03
C VAL A 203 19.03 0.79 26.92
N VAL A 204 18.47 1.85 27.49
CA VAL A 204 17.27 1.79 28.33
C VAL A 204 16.11 2.46 27.58
N ASP A 205 15.14 1.66 27.13
CA ASP A 205 13.91 2.18 26.54
C ASP A 205 12.89 2.48 27.64
N GLU A 206 12.64 3.77 27.90
CA GLU A 206 11.69 4.26 28.91
C GLU A 206 10.44 4.89 28.26
N CYS A 207 10.07 4.46 27.05
CA CYS A 207 8.92 5.01 26.33
C CYS A 207 7.55 4.85 27.02
N TYR A 208 7.46 4.01 28.06
CA TYR A 208 6.23 3.71 28.81
C TYR A 208 6.22 4.31 30.23
N THR A 209 7.24 5.10 30.61
CA THR A 209 7.40 5.57 32.00
C THR A 209 6.27 6.45 32.53
N ASP A 210 5.55 7.14 31.63
CA ASP A 210 4.39 7.98 31.99
C ASP A 210 3.06 7.21 31.95
N LEU A 211 3.09 5.90 31.73
CA LEU A 211 1.90 5.05 31.61
C LEU A 211 1.71 4.12 32.82
N SER A 212 2.25 4.48 33.98
CA SER A 212 2.03 3.78 35.24
C SER A 212 0.68 4.16 35.86
N THR A 213 -0.02 3.20 36.45
CA THR A 213 -1.28 3.46 37.18
C THR A 213 -1.17 3.22 38.69
N GLY A 214 -0.02 2.72 39.15
CA GLY A 214 0.27 2.49 40.57
C GLY A 214 1.69 2.94 40.91
N ARG A 215 2.61 1.97 41.03
CA ARG A 215 4.03 2.24 41.32
C ARG A 215 4.66 3.05 40.18
N GLU A 216 5.39 4.09 40.54
CA GLU A 216 6.15 4.86 39.55
C GLU A 216 7.42 4.11 39.13
N PRO A 217 7.68 3.96 37.83
CA PRO A 217 8.94 3.42 37.34
C PRO A 217 10.11 4.33 37.75
N PRO A 218 11.20 3.78 38.28
CA PRO A 218 12.42 4.54 38.48
C PRO A 218 12.98 4.94 37.12
N GLY A 219 13.32 6.22 36.95
CA GLY A 219 13.99 6.69 35.74
C GLY A 219 15.48 6.44 35.83
N TYR A 220 16.08 5.77 34.85
CA TYR A 220 17.50 5.42 34.87
C TYR A 220 18.42 6.63 35.07
N LEU A 221 18.08 7.78 34.47
CA LEU A 221 18.83 9.02 34.62
C LEU A 221 18.83 9.56 36.06
N SER A 222 17.77 9.32 36.84
CA SER A 222 17.74 9.71 38.26
C SER A 222 18.71 8.86 39.10
N LEU A 223 18.93 7.61 38.71
CA LEU A 223 19.91 6.75 39.36
C LEU A 223 21.34 7.21 39.07
N VAL A 224 21.59 7.74 37.87
CA VAL A 224 22.85 8.37 37.51
C VAL A 224 23.05 9.67 38.31
N GLU A 225 22.03 10.54 38.36
CA GLU A 225 22.02 11.79 39.14
C GLU A 225 22.35 11.55 40.61
N HIS A 226 21.75 10.53 41.21
CA HIS A 226 21.93 10.19 42.62
C HIS A 226 23.21 9.37 42.90
N GLY A 227 23.94 8.95 41.85
CA GLY A 227 25.12 8.10 41.97
C GLY A 227 24.82 6.65 42.37
N SER A 228 23.57 6.21 42.24
CA SER A 228 23.13 4.83 42.53
C SER A 228 23.61 3.83 41.47
N VAL A 229 23.89 4.30 40.24
CA VAL A 229 24.53 3.49 39.20
C VAL A 229 25.89 4.07 38.81
N ALA A 230 26.86 3.18 38.57
CA ALA A 230 28.22 3.59 38.22
C ALA A 230 28.27 4.24 36.82
N PRO A 231 29.17 5.23 36.60
CA PRO A 231 29.35 5.83 35.29
C PRO A 231 29.81 4.78 34.26
N GLY A 232 29.16 4.76 33.10
CA GLY A 232 29.39 3.79 32.03
C GLY A 232 28.90 4.32 30.68
N ARG A 233 28.92 3.46 29.66
CA ARG A 233 28.39 3.80 28.32
C ARG A 233 26.89 3.49 28.27
N PHE A 234 26.05 4.50 28.25
CA PHE A 234 24.60 4.30 28.25
C PHE A 234 23.83 5.31 27.42
N LEU A 235 22.62 4.91 27.01
CA LEU A 235 21.66 5.74 26.31
C LEU A 235 20.24 5.40 26.75
N VAL A 236 19.51 6.39 27.25
CA VAL A 236 18.11 6.30 27.66
C VAL A 236 17.23 6.94 26.59
N LEU A 237 16.14 6.28 26.21
CA LEU A 237 15.24 6.72 25.16
C LEU A 237 13.87 7.11 25.72
N HIS A 238 13.42 8.31 25.38
CA HIS A 238 12.10 8.82 25.77
C HIS A 238 11.28 9.26 24.56
N SER A 239 9.97 9.03 24.61
CA SER A 239 9.06 9.24 23.48
C SER A 239 7.83 10.04 23.88
N LEU A 240 7.50 11.06 23.07
CA LEU A 240 6.28 11.85 23.25
C LEU A 240 5.02 11.06 22.84
N SER A 241 5.17 10.09 21.94
CA SER A 241 4.06 9.48 21.19
C SER A 241 2.98 8.90 22.09
N LYS A 242 3.38 8.21 23.15
CA LYS A 242 2.46 7.52 24.08
C LYS A 242 2.03 8.43 25.22
N ARG A 243 2.98 9.18 25.79
CA ARG A 243 2.77 10.19 26.83
C ARG A 243 1.64 11.16 26.48
N SER A 244 1.59 11.60 25.21
CA SER A 244 0.77 12.74 24.79
C SER A 244 -0.25 12.41 23.71
N ALA A 245 -0.47 11.12 23.40
CA ALA A 245 -1.34 10.67 22.30
C ALA A 245 -1.05 11.36 20.94
N ALA A 246 0.23 11.67 20.68
CA ALA A 246 0.67 12.41 19.49
C ALA A 246 1.76 11.66 18.69
N PRO A 247 1.51 10.42 18.22
CA PRO A 247 2.51 9.63 17.52
C PRO A 247 2.96 10.26 16.19
N GLY A 248 2.08 11.03 15.53
CA GLY A 248 2.34 11.69 14.26
C GLY A 248 3.38 12.81 14.32
N LEU A 249 3.59 13.45 15.49
CA LEU A 249 4.62 14.47 15.66
C LEU A 249 6.04 13.92 15.56
N ARG A 250 6.21 12.59 15.66
CA ARG A 250 7.52 11.93 15.63
C ARG A 250 8.53 12.62 16.56
N SER A 251 8.16 12.94 17.80
CA SER A 251 9.08 13.56 18.78
C SER A 251 9.53 12.57 19.85
N GLY A 252 10.84 12.58 20.13
CA GLY A 252 11.50 11.90 21.23
C GLY A 252 12.89 12.48 21.47
N PHE A 253 13.60 11.90 22.41
CA PHE A 253 15.02 12.21 22.62
C PHE A 253 15.78 11.02 23.18
N ALA A 254 17.09 11.04 22.96
CA ALA A 254 18.05 10.16 23.58
C ALA A 254 18.86 10.97 24.59
N ALA A 255 19.04 10.45 25.80
CA ALA A 255 19.81 11.08 26.85
C ALA A 255 20.81 10.07 27.44
N GLY A 256 22.03 10.49 27.73
CA GLY A 256 23.07 9.54 28.08
C GLY A 256 24.37 10.20 28.49
N ASP A 257 25.41 9.39 28.65
CA ASP A 257 26.75 9.91 28.87
C ASP A 257 27.19 10.79 27.67
N PRO A 258 27.97 11.87 27.89
CA PRO A 258 28.24 12.85 26.85
C PRO A 258 28.97 12.26 25.63
N ALA A 259 29.87 11.31 25.85
CA ALA A 259 30.65 10.70 24.78
C ALA A 259 29.77 9.82 23.87
N THR A 260 28.90 9.00 24.45
CA THR A 260 27.95 8.18 23.71
C THR A 260 26.94 9.04 22.95
N VAL A 261 26.36 10.05 23.60
CA VAL A 261 25.40 10.95 22.94
C VAL A 261 26.06 11.75 21.83
N ALA A 262 27.29 12.22 22.01
CA ALA A 262 28.03 12.94 20.97
C ALA A 262 28.30 12.04 19.74
N ALA A 263 28.67 10.78 19.95
CA ALA A 263 28.88 9.82 18.85
C ALA A 263 27.57 9.53 18.10
N TYR A 264 26.47 9.34 18.83
CA TYR A 264 25.13 9.16 18.25
C TYR A 264 24.69 10.40 17.46
N ALA A 265 24.81 11.59 18.06
CA ALA A 265 24.44 12.87 17.44
C ALA A 265 25.27 13.14 16.18
N ALA A 266 26.58 12.91 16.20
CA ALA A 266 27.45 13.10 15.05
C ALA A 266 26.98 12.27 13.84
N HIS A 267 26.63 11.00 14.06
CA HIS A 267 26.10 10.13 13.00
C HIS A 267 24.76 10.63 12.48
N ASN A 268 23.79 10.89 13.35
CA ASN A 268 22.46 11.33 12.94
C ASN A 268 22.46 12.68 12.21
N ARG A 269 23.25 13.63 12.69
CA ARG A 269 23.40 14.95 12.06
C ARG A 269 24.06 14.83 10.68
N ALA A 270 25.03 13.94 10.52
CA ALA A 270 25.61 13.65 9.20
C ALA A 270 24.59 13.01 8.24
N CYS A 271 23.64 12.24 8.76
CA CYS A 271 22.52 11.67 8.02
C CYS A 271 21.34 12.64 7.80
N GLY A 272 21.44 13.91 8.21
CA GLY A 272 20.39 14.92 8.05
C GLY A 272 19.13 14.68 8.92
N VAL A 273 19.23 13.85 9.95
CA VAL A 273 18.10 13.51 10.83
C VAL A 273 17.71 14.75 11.64
N SER A 274 16.51 15.27 11.40
CA SER A 274 15.98 16.48 12.05
C SER A 274 14.44 16.53 11.99
N SER A 275 13.84 17.35 12.85
CA SER A 275 12.38 17.57 12.89
C SER A 275 12.04 18.99 12.38
N PRO A 276 10.98 19.17 11.57
CA PRO A 276 10.56 20.50 11.10
C PRO A 276 10.27 21.48 12.25
N LEU A 277 10.47 22.79 12.02
CA LEU A 277 10.30 23.82 13.05
C LEU A 277 8.89 23.84 13.69
N PRO A 278 7.77 23.74 12.93
CA PRO A 278 6.44 23.71 13.54
C PRO A 278 6.22 22.46 14.40
N VAL A 279 6.81 21.32 14.00
CA VAL A 279 6.80 20.08 14.79
C VAL A 279 7.62 20.23 16.07
N CYS A 280 8.78 20.91 16.01
CA CYS A 280 9.58 21.22 17.21
C CYS A 280 8.79 22.10 18.20
N ALA A 281 8.07 23.11 17.72
CA ALA A 281 7.23 23.96 18.56
C ALA A 281 6.09 23.15 19.22
N ALA A 282 5.39 22.32 18.45
CA ALA A 282 4.32 21.45 18.95
C ALA A 282 4.81 20.46 20.00
N ALA A 283 5.95 19.82 19.73
CA ALA A 283 6.58 18.93 20.69
C ALA A 283 6.98 19.68 21.96
N ALA A 284 7.60 20.87 21.85
CA ALA A 284 8.03 21.65 23.00
C ALA A 284 6.85 22.02 23.92
N ALA A 285 5.71 22.41 23.34
CA ALA A 285 4.48 22.69 24.09
C ALA A 285 3.99 21.45 24.87
N LEU A 286 3.93 20.29 24.21
CA LEU A 286 3.45 19.05 24.85
C LEU A 286 4.41 18.52 25.91
N TRP A 287 5.72 18.57 25.70
CA TRP A 287 6.71 18.18 26.72
C TRP A 287 6.71 19.12 27.93
N SER A 288 6.23 20.35 27.76
CA SER A 288 6.13 21.33 28.84
C SER A 288 4.84 21.22 29.67
N ASP A 289 3.86 20.44 29.21
CA ASP A 289 2.57 20.25 29.90
C ASP A 289 2.41 18.82 30.42
N ASP A 290 2.11 18.67 31.71
CA ASP A 290 1.81 17.38 32.34
C ASP A 290 0.30 17.20 32.60
N ALA A 291 -0.52 18.24 32.40
CA ALA A 291 -1.95 18.19 32.71
C ALA A 291 -2.70 17.18 31.82
N HIS A 292 -2.37 17.12 30.53
CA HIS A 292 -2.95 16.09 29.64
C HIS A 292 -2.46 14.68 29.96
N VAL A 293 -1.23 14.53 30.47
CA VAL A 293 -0.70 13.23 30.91
C VAL A 293 -1.46 12.72 32.12
N ALA A 294 -1.77 13.59 33.09
CA ALA A 294 -2.60 13.23 34.24
C ALA A 294 -4.01 12.75 33.83
N ARG A 295 -4.63 13.42 32.84
CA ARG A 295 -5.91 12.98 32.27
C ARG A 295 -5.79 11.63 31.58
N LEU A 296 -4.75 11.44 30.76
CA LEU A 296 -4.47 10.17 30.11
C LEU A 296 -4.29 9.04 31.13
N ARG A 297 -3.53 9.27 32.21
CA ARG A 297 -3.30 8.27 33.27
C ARG A 297 -4.58 7.93 34.02
N THR A 298 -5.45 8.91 34.24
CA THR A 298 -6.77 8.68 34.86
C THR A 298 -7.65 7.79 33.97
N ALA A 299 -7.73 8.10 32.67
CA ALA A 299 -8.48 7.29 31.70
C ALA A 299 -7.88 5.88 31.55
N LEU A 300 -6.54 5.77 31.57
CA LEU A 300 -5.86 4.48 31.51
C LEU A 300 -6.10 3.63 32.77
N ALA A 301 -6.03 4.23 33.96
CA ALA A 301 -6.37 3.55 35.22
C ALA A 301 -7.80 3.01 35.16
N ARG A 302 -8.73 3.80 34.64
CA ARG A 302 -10.11 3.36 34.44
C ARG A 302 -10.22 2.17 33.49
N ASN A 303 -9.50 2.18 32.37
CA ASN A 303 -9.48 1.06 31.44
C ASN A 303 -8.87 -0.22 32.05
N TRP A 304 -7.88 -0.08 32.92
CA TRP A 304 -7.36 -1.22 33.68
C TRP A 304 -8.37 -1.75 34.71
N ASP A 305 -9.10 -0.87 35.40
CA ASP A 305 -10.16 -1.28 36.33
C ASP A 305 -11.29 -2.02 35.59
N LEU A 306 -11.62 -1.59 34.36
CA LEU A 306 -12.53 -2.33 33.48
C LEU A 306 -11.98 -3.70 33.10
N ALA A 307 -10.69 -3.81 32.80
CA ALA A 307 -10.07 -5.09 32.47
C ALA A 307 -10.11 -6.03 33.67
N ASP A 308 -9.86 -5.54 34.89
CA ASP A 308 -9.98 -6.33 36.12
C ASP A 308 -11.42 -6.79 36.35
N GLU A 309 -12.39 -5.88 36.19
CA GLU A 309 -13.83 -6.16 36.34
C GLU A 309 -14.31 -7.25 35.36
N ILE A 310 -13.90 -7.17 34.09
CA ILE A 310 -14.46 -7.98 33.00
C ILE A 310 -13.67 -9.26 32.76
N LEU A 311 -12.34 -9.18 32.82
CA LEU A 311 -11.43 -10.28 32.47
C LEU A 311 -10.85 -10.99 33.70
N GLY A 312 -11.06 -10.48 34.92
CA GLY A 312 -10.49 -11.06 36.15
C GLY A 312 -10.82 -12.53 36.40
N GLY A 313 -11.89 -13.06 35.78
CA GLY A 313 -12.25 -14.47 35.83
C GLY A 313 -11.57 -15.37 34.77
N LEU A 314 -10.84 -14.81 33.81
CA LEU A 314 -10.14 -15.59 32.78
C LEU A 314 -8.86 -16.23 33.36
N PRO A 315 -8.61 -17.53 33.10
CA PRO A 315 -7.40 -18.19 33.57
C PRO A 315 -6.13 -17.44 33.12
N GLY A 316 -5.26 -17.12 34.07
CA GLY A 316 -3.97 -16.49 33.80
C GLY A 316 -4.01 -15.00 33.47
N TYR A 317 -5.18 -14.35 33.52
CA TYR A 317 -5.26 -12.88 33.48
C TYR A 317 -4.40 -12.25 34.58
N ARG A 318 -3.62 -11.23 34.21
CA ARG A 318 -2.83 -10.42 35.14
C ARG A 318 -2.87 -8.95 34.73
N ARG A 319 -3.07 -8.08 35.72
CA ARG A 319 -2.88 -6.64 35.56
C ARG A 319 -1.41 -6.31 35.47
N ALA A 320 -1.02 -5.51 34.47
CA ALA A 320 0.34 -5.00 34.36
C ALA A 320 0.57 -3.82 35.30
N GLU A 321 1.81 -3.62 35.76
CA GLU A 321 2.16 -2.49 36.64
C GLU A 321 2.15 -1.15 35.89
N ALA A 322 2.58 -1.16 34.63
CA ALA A 322 2.60 0.01 33.76
C ALA A 322 2.35 -0.35 32.29
N GLY A 323 2.13 0.69 31.49
CA GLY A 323 1.73 0.56 30.09
C GLY A 323 0.23 0.36 29.93
N PHE A 324 -0.16 0.10 28.68
CA PHE A 324 -1.56 -0.09 28.30
C PHE A 324 -1.78 -1.41 27.58
N PHE A 325 -0.87 -2.37 27.70
CA PHE A 325 -1.01 -3.67 27.06
C PHE A 325 -1.37 -4.74 28.08
N LEU A 326 -2.37 -5.54 27.76
CA LEU A 326 -2.60 -6.85 28.36
C LEU A 326 -1.68 -7.87 27.67
N TRP A 327 -1.11 -8.77 28.45
CA TRP A 327 -0.42 -9.96 27.99
C TRP A 327 -1.20 -11.18 28.44
N LEU A 328 -2.13 -11.62 27.59
CA LEU A 328 -3.19 -12.55 27.97
C LEU A 328 -2.86 -13.97 27.48
N PRO A 329 -2.74 -14.97 28.37
CA PRO A 329 -2.44 -16.33 27.96
C PRO A 329 -3.63 -16.97 27.23
N VAL A 330 -3.34 -17.69 26.16
CA VAL A 330 -4.29 -18.44 25.33
C VAL A 330 -3.64 -19.74 24.84
N PRO A 331 -4.41 -20.80 24.54
CA PRO A 331 -3.82 -22.06 24.07
C PRO A 331 -3.06 -21.94 22.75
N ASP A 332 -3.60 -21.16 21.81
CA ASP A 332 -2.97 -20.85 20.52
C ASP A 332 -3.26 -19.39 20.16
N ASP A 333 -2.22 -18.56 20.15
CA ASP A 333 -2.32 -17.12 19.93
C ASP A 333 -2.70 -16.73 18.50
N GLU A 334 -2.29 -17.49 17.48
CA GLU A 334 -2.73 -17.21 16.11
C GLU A 334 -4.19 -17.57 15.91
N ALA A 335 -4.59 -18.76 16.37
CA ALA A 335 -5.98 -19.18 16.31
C ALA A 335 -6.88 -18.25 17.11
N ALA A 336 -6.51 -17.89 18.34
CA ALA A 336 -7.29 -16.98 19.18
C ALA A 336 -7.38 -15.58 18.56
N ALA A 337 -6.30 -15.02 18.01
CA ALA A 337 -6.34 -13.72 17.36
C ALA A 337 -7.26 -13.73 16.12
N ARG A 338 -7.19 -14.79 15.33
CA ARG A 338 -8.05 -15.01 14.16
C ARG A 338 -9.51 -15.18 14.54
N ASP A 339 -9.79 -15.96 15.58
CA ASP A 339 -11.16 -16.24 16.03
C ASP A 339 -11.79 -15.02 16.70
N LEU A 340 -11.03 -14.27 17.51
CA LEU A 340 -11.47 -12.97 18.05
C LEU A 340 -11.74 -11.96 16.95
N TRP A 341 -10.95 -11.97 15.88
CA TRP A 341 -11.23 -11.15 14.71
C TRP A 341 -12.53 -11.60 14.02
N ARG A 342 -12.65 -12.89 13.70
CA ARG A 342 -13.80 -13.50 13.01
C ARG A 342 -15.13 -13.34 13.75
N ASP A 343 -15.13 -13.59 15.06
CA ASP A 343 -16.36 -13.78 15.83
C ASP A 343 -16.70 -12.56 16.69
N GLN A 344 -15.71 -11.73 17.02
CA GLN A 344 -15.87 -10.59 17.94
C GLN A 344 -15.50 -9.25 17.32
N GLY A 345 -14.93 -9.24 16.10
CA GLY A 345 -14.46 -8.03 15.44
C GLY A 345 -13.27 -7.37 16.15
N LEU A 346 -12.53 -8.14 16.96
CA LEU A 346 -11.39 -7.62 17.72
C LEU A 346 -10.09 -8.03 17.05
N SER A 347 -9.29 -7.06 16.60
CA SER A 347 -7.93 -7.38 16.13
C SER A 347 -6.94 -7.20 17.27
N VAL A 348 -6.33 -8.31 17.68
CA VAL A 348 -5.33 -8.43 18.74
C VAL A 348 -4.02 -8.95 18.15
N MET A 349 -2.90 -8.76 18.85
CA MET A 349 -1.59 -9.19 18.33
C MET A 349 -1.18 -10.54 18.93
N PRO A 350 -0.95 -11.60 18.13
CA PRO A 350 -0.30 -12.82 18.57
C PRO A 350 1.07 -12.51 19.17
N GLY A 351 1.31 -13.03 20.35
CA GLY A 351 2.53 -12.81 21.10
C GLY A 351 3.75 -13.36 20.40
N ARG A 352 3.60 -14.47 19.64
CA ARG A 352 4.70 -15.08 18.89
C ARG A 352 5.34 -14.15 17.86
N TYR A 353 4.62 -13.12 17.39
CA TYR A 353 5.14 -12.13 16.44
C TYR A 353 5.98 -11.04 17.11
N LEU A 354 5.98 -10.97 18.44
CA LEU A 354 6.75 -10.04 19.25
C LEU A 354 7.90 -10.76 19.98
N ALA A 355 8.23 -11.97 19.55
CA ALA A 355 9.22 -12.81 20.18
C ALA A 355 10.00 -13.61 19.13
N ALA A 356 11.20 -14.04 19.48
CA ALA A 356 12.05 -14.90 18.66
C ALA A 356 12.14 -16.30 19.27
N GLU A 357 12.37 -17.32 18.45
CA GLU A 357 12.70 -18.65 18.95
C GLU A 357 14.04 -18.61 19.69
N GLY A 358 14.04 -19.06 20.94
CA GLY A 358 15.25 -19.22 21.73
C GLY A 358 16.12 -20.38 21.23
N PRO A 359 17.30 -20.61 21.84
CA PRO A 359 18.24 -21.67 21.45
C PRO A 359 17.68 -23.11 21.53
N TYR A 360 16.53 -23.30 22.19
CA TYR A 360 15.83 -24.58 22.30
C TYR A 360 14.62 -24.70 21.34
N GLY A 361 14.45 -23.75 20.40
CA GLY A 361 13.35 -23.75 19.43
C GLY A 361 11.99 -23.34 20.00
N VAL A 362 11.97 -22.72 21.19
CA VAL A 362 10.73 -22.27 21.85
C VAL A 362 10.58 -20.76 21.68
N ASN A 363 9.41 -20.33 21.20
CA ASN A 363 9.04 -18.91 21.12
C ASN A 363 8.26 -18.53 22.39
N PRO A 364 8.79 -17.66 23.27
CA PRO A 364 8.14 -17.32 24.55
C PRO A 364 6.87 -16.47 24.38
N GLY A 365 6.64 -15.89 23.19
CA GLY A 365 5.39 -15.21 22.88
C GLY A 365 4.27 -16.13 22.43
N ALA A 366 4.58 -17.39 22.07
CA ALA A 366 3.55 -18.36 21.69
C ALA A 366 2.58 -18.60 22.85
N GLY A 367 1.30 -18.72 22.53
CA GLY A 367 0.23 -18.88 23.51
C GLY A 367 -0.09 -17.61 24.32
N HIS A 368 0.26 -16.41 23.81
CA HIS A 368 -0.14 -15.14 24.43
C HIS A 368 -0.72 -14.16 23.41
N LEU A 369 -1.67 -13.33 23.82
CA LEU A 369 -2.17 -12.20 23.04
C LEU A 369 -1.74 -10.89 23.68
N ARG A 370 -1.24 -9.94 22.87
CA ARG A 370 -1.09 -8.54 23.27
C ARG A 370 -2.32 -7.73 22.87
N VAL A 371 -2.97 -7.10 23.85
CA VAL A 371 -4.20 -6.31 23.67
C VAL A 371 -4.02 -4.89 24.24
N ALA A 372 -4.34 -3.85 23.48
CA ALA A 372 -4.12 -2.45 23.84
C ALA A 372 -5.37 -1.79 24.46
N LEU A 373 -5.21 -1.23 25.65
CA LEU A 373 -6.24 -0.54 26.45
C LEU A 373 -6.30 0.97 26.12
N VAL A 374 -6.42 1.29 24.83
CA VAL A 374 -6.12 2.62 24.29
C VAL A 374 -7.35 3.43 23.84
N HIS A 375 -8.56 2.86 23.92
CA HIS A 375 -9.79 3.55 23.52
C HIS A 375 -10.55 4.13 24.71
N GLU A 376 -11.44 5.08 24.43
CA GLU A 376 -12.38 5.68 25.38
C GLU A 376 -13.19 4.62 26.16
N GLU A 377 -13.58 4.93 27.40
CA GLU A 377 -14.13 3.97 28.37
C GLU A 377 -15.28 3.11 27.80
N THR A 378 -16.20 3.75 27.06
CA THR A 378 -17.37 3.05 26.48
C THR A 378 -16.96 2.02 25.43
N VAL A 379 -16.04 2.39 24.53
CA VAL A 379 -15.50 1.48 23.51
C VAL A 379 -14.67 0.38 24.16
N MET A 380 -13.88 0.73 25.18
CA MET A 380 -13.04 -0.23 25.88
C MET A 380 -13.86 -1.27 26.65
N ARG A 381 -14.91 -0.86 27.38
CA ARG A 381 -15.83 -1.79 28.06
C ARG A 381 -16.46 -2.78 27.08
N ALA A 382 -16.95 -2.29 25.93
CA ALA A 382 -17.51 -3.15 24.90
C ALA A 382 -16.48 -4.14 24.33
N ALA A 383 -15.27 -3.65 24.04
CA ALA A 383 -14.18 -4.47 23.51
C ALA A 383 -13.72 -5.56 24.51
N LEU A 384 -13.55 -5.22 25.79
CA LEU A 384 -13.19 -6.17 26.84
C LEU A 384 -14.30 -7.22 27.07
N THR A 385 -15.57 -6.82 27.00
CA THR A 385 -16.70 -7.75 27.11
C THR A 385 -16.68 -8.77 25.97
N ARG A 386 -16.51 -8.30 24.73
CA ARG A 386 -16.37 -9.15 23.55
C ARG A 386 -15.13 -10.06 23.63
N LEU A 387 -14.02 -9.55 24.17
CA LEU A 387 -12.80 -10.32 24.37
C LEU A 387 -13.02 -11.48 25.35
N ARG A 388 -13.67 -11.22 26.49
CA ARG A 388 -14.07 -12.25 27.45
C ARG A 388 -14.96 -13.30 26.80
N ASP A 389 -15.99 -12.86 26.08
CA ASP A 389 -16.98 -13.76 25.50
C ASP A 389 -16.34 -14.64 24.41
N GLY A 390 -15.48 -14.07 23.56
CA GLY A 390 -14.74 -14.80 22.53
C GLY A 390 -13.74 -15.81 23.08
N LEU A 391 -13.12 -15.53 24.23
CA LEU A 391 -12.18 -16.46 24.88
C LEU A 391 -12.88 -17.45 25.82
N GLY A 392 -14.08 -17.13 26.31
CA GLY A 392 -14.83 -17.92 27.30
C GLY A 392 -15.63 -19.10 26.73
N HIS A 393 -15.84 -19.17 25.40
CA HIS A 393 -16.58 -20.28 24.76
C HIS A 393 -15.69 -21.48 24.37
N GLY A 394 -14.37 -21.41 24.61
CA GLY A 394 -13.38 -22.44 24.23
C GLY A 394 -12.93 -23.36 25.37
N GLY A 395 -13.82 -23.72 26.30
CA GLY A 395 -13.50 -24.64 27.39
C GLY A 395 -13.34 -26.10 26.94
N LEU A 396 -12.09 -26.56 26.89
CA LEU A 396 -11.61 -27.91 27.25
C LEU A 396 -12.55 -29.12 27.00
N ALA A 397 -12.35 -29.80 25.87
CA ALA A 397 -12.44 -31.26 25.70
C ALA A 397 -11.45 -31.60 24.56
N GLY A 398 -10.37 -32.36 24.71
CA GLY A 398 -10.34 -33.67 25.35
C GLY A 398 -10.91 -34.71 24.39
N ASP A 399 -10.21 -35.00 23.29
CA ASP A 399 -9.98 -36.36 22.78
C ASP A 399 -9.13 -36.35 21.51
N GLY A 400 -8.03 -37.10 21.54
CA GLY A 400 -7.00 -37.09 20.51
C GLY A 400 -7.40 -37.87 19.27
N HIS A 401 -6.82 -37.50 18.12
CA HIS A 401 -6.51 -38.41 17.03
C HIS A 401 -5.17 -38.00 16.40
N ALA A 402 -4.35 -39.02 16.15
CA ALA A 402 -2.97 -38.91 15.73
C ALA A 402 -2.78 -38.48 14.27
N SER A 403 -1.68 -37.74 14.05
CA SER A 403 -0.80 -37.71 12.86
C SER A 403 -1.31 -38.28 11.53
N ALA A 404 -1.32 -37.41 10.50
CA ALA A 404 -0.74 -37.74 9.20
C ALA A 404 -0.18 -36.48 8.51
N ALA A 405 1.10 -36.52 8.15
CA ALA A 405 1.79 -35.54 7.33
C ALA A 405 1.56 -35.79 5.83
N GLY A 406 1.42 -34.72 5.03
CA GLY A 406 1.49 -34.77 3.56
C GLY A 406 1.00 -33.46 2.91
N PRO A 407 1.62 -32.96 1.81
CA PRO A 407 1.69 -31.53 1.51
C PRO A 407 0.59 -31.01 0.56
N GLY A 408 0.24 -29.73 0.68
CA GLY A 408 -0.55 -29.00 -0.30
C GLY A 408 -0.91 -27.59 0.16
N ARG A 409 -0.18 -26.56 -0.30
CA ARG A 409 -0.63 -25.17 -0.20
C ARG A 409 -1.75 -24.96 -1.21
N GLY A 410 -3.00 -25.16 -0.80
CA GLY A 410 -4.19 -24.96 -1.63
C GLY A 410 -4.69 -23.51 -1.56
N ALA A 411 -5.08 -22.96 -2.72
CA ALA A 411 -5.91 -21.76 -2.80
C ALA A 411 -7.24 -21.99 -2.05
N VAL A 412 -7.78 -20.95 -1.42
CA VAL A 412 -9.07 -21.03 -0.72
C VAL A 412 -10.19 -20.74 -1.72
N GLU A 413 -10.87 -21.78 -2.17
CA GLU A 413 -12.13 -21.67 -2.92
C GLU A 413 -13.26 -21.43 -1.91
N VAL A 414 -13.76 -20.19 -1.82
CA VAL A 414 -14.83 -19.83 -0.87
C VAL A 414 -16.19 -19.99 -1.56
N ALA A 415 -16.77 -21.17 -1.37
CA ALA A 415 -18.17 -21.51 -1.63
C ALA A 415 -18.67 -21.40 -3.10
N THR A 416 -19.01 -22.56 -3.66
CA THR A 416 -19.96 -22.67 -4.78
C THR A 416 -21.36 -22.89 -4.23
N ARG A 417 -22.31 -21.99 -4.51
CA ARG A 417 -23.75 -22.27 -4.33
C ARG A 417 -24.30 -22.73 -5.67
N ARG A 418 -24.72 -24.00 -5.77
CA ARG A 418 -25.66 -24.41 -6.82
C ARG A 418 -27.02 -23.82 -6.45
N ALA A 419 -27.65 -23.12 -7.39
CA ALA A 419 -29.04 -22.73 -7.25
C ALA A 419 -29.89 -24.00 -7.03
N GLU A 420 -30.57 -24.10 -5.90
CA GLU A 420 -31.84 -24.84 -5.85
C GLU A 420 -32.77 -24.18 -6.89
N GLU A 421 -33.58 -24.97 -7.60
CA GLU A 421 -34.53 -24.52 -8.64
C GLU A 421 -35.41 -23.35 -8.12
N ALA A 422 -34.89 -22.13 -8.23
CA ALA A 422 -35.63 -20.92 -7.97
C ALA A 422 -36.54 -20.70 -9.17
N ALA A 423 -37.85 -20.63 -8.92
CA ALA A 423 -38.82 -20.29 -9.95
C ALA A 423 -38.39 -18.97 -10.61
N PRO A 424 -38.46 -18.86 -11.95
CA PRO A 424 -38.13 -17.62 -12.64
C PRO A 424 -38.96 -16.46 -12.06
N PRO A 425 -38.40 -15.24 -11.99
CA PRO A 425 -39.13 -14.09 -11.48
C PRO A 425 -40.48 -13.96 -12.19
N SER A 426 -41.50 -13.59 -11.44
CA SER A 426 -42.85 -13.41 -11.95
C SER A 426 -42.80 -12.40 -13.11
N PRO A 427 -43.42 -12.67 -14.27
CA PRO A 427 -43.42 -11.73 -15.40
C PRO A 427 -44.11 -10.43 -14.96
N GLY A 428 -43.32 -9.38 -14.70
CA GLY A 428 -43.84 -8.08 -14.26
C GLY A 428 -42.91 -7.21 -13.40
N GLU A 429 -41.89 -7.76 -12.74
CA GLU A 429 -40.88 -6.94 -12.05
C GLU A 429 -39.86 -6.39 -13.06
N SER A 430 -39.77 -5.06 -13.17
CA SER A 430 -38.83 -4.41 -14.10
C SER A 430 -37.39 -4.59 -13.65
N SER A 431 -36.53 -5.18 -14.48
CA SER A 431 -35.08 -5.27 -14.23
C SER A 431 -34.48 -3.89 -13.95
N PRO A 432 -33.51 -3.77 -13.02
CA PRO A 432 -32.90 -2.48 -12.71
C PRO A 432 -32.18 -1.88 -13.93
N THR A 433 -32.31 -0.56 -14.11
CA THR A 433 -31.63 0.21 -15.15
C THR A 433 -30.12 0.29 -14.90
N ALA A 434 -29.31 0.50 -15.96
CA ALA A 434 -27.87 0.67 -15.80
C ALA A 434 -27.52 1.86 -14.91
N THR A 435 -28.29 2.94 -15.01
CA THR A 435 -28.12 4.13 -14.17
C THR A 435 -28.29 3.82 -12.68
N ALA A 436 -29.33 3.07 -12.31
CA ALA A 436 -29.59 2.70 -10.92
C ALA A 436 -28.48 1.80 -10.36
N ILE A 437 -27.99 0.85 -11.17
CA ILE A 437 -26.85 -0.01 -10.80
C ILE A 437 -25.59 0.84 -10.62
N ALA A 438 -25.27 1.72 -11.57
CA ALA A 438 -24.10 2.60 -11.49
C ALA A 438 -24.14 3.52 -10.27
N GLN A 439 -25.29 4.14 -9.97
CA GLN A 439 -25.48 4.93 -8.75
C GLN A 439 -25.15 4.13 -7.48
N ARG A 440 -25.58 2.87 -7.43
CA ARG A 440 -25.32 2.00 -6.29
C ARG A 440 -23.85 1.62 -6.20
N LEU A 441 -23.22 1.26 -7.32
CA LEU A 441 -21.79 0.93 -7.39
C LEU A 441 -20.91 2.09 -6.94
N ILE A 442 -21.19 3.32 -7.38
CA ILE A 442 -20.43 4.54 -7.00
C ILE A 442 -20.47 4.77 -5.47
N ARG A 443 -21.55 4.40 -4.80
CA ARG A 443 -21.70 4.58 -3.34
C ARG A 443 -20.86 3.62 -2.52
N PHE A 444 -20.25 2.60 -3.12
CA PHE A 444 -19.21 1.81 -2.47
C PHE A 444 -17.85 2.49 -2.69
N PRO A 445 -17.19 3.04 -1.65
CA PRO A 445 -15.93 3.74 -1.78
C PRO A 445 -14.75 2.74 -1.88
N THR A 446 -14.67 2.02 -2.99
CA THR A 446 -13.65 0.99 -3.28
C THR A 446 -12.32 1.60 -3.74
N VAL A 447 -11.82 2.59 -3.00
CA VAL A 447 -10.62 3.37 -3.35
C VAL A 447 -9.36 2.54 -3.18
N ASN A 448 -8.56 2.39 -4.24
CA ASN A 448 -7.33 1.60 -4.23
C ASN A 448 -6.08 2.51 -4.30
N PRO A 449 -5.18 2.48 -3.30
CA PRO A 449 -5.21 1.68 -2.06
C PRO A 449 -6.13 2.27 -0.96
N PRO A 450 -6.71 1.45 -0.07
CA PRO A 450 -6.43 0.01 0.11
C PRO A 450 -7.27 -0.95 -0.74
N GLY A 451 -8.33 -0.50 -1.41
CA GLY A 451 -9.34 -1.33 -2.07
C GLY A 451 -10.61 -1.44 -1.23
N ASP A 452 -10.99 -2.66 -0.83
CA ASP A 452 -12.21 -3.03 -0.06
C ASP A 452 -13.46 -3.27 -0.91
N GLU A 453 -13.29 -4.02 -2.00
CA GLU A 453 -14.35 -4.35 -2.96
C GLU A 453 -15.35 -5.39 -2.43
N ALA A 454 -15.10 -6.04 -1.28
CA ALA A 454 -15.94 -7.12 -0.75
C ALA A 454 -17.43 -6.77 -0.64
N ASP A 455 -17.78 -5.60 -0.12
CA ASP A 455 -19.19 -5.19 0.00
C ASP A 455 -19.81 -4.88 -1.38
N CYS A 456 -19.03 -4.26 -2.27
CA CYS A 456 -19.46 -3.95 -3.63
C CYS A 456 -19.69 -5.25 -4.43
N VAL A 457 -18.73 -6.17 -4.40
CA VAL A 457 -18.77 -7.47 -5.07
C VAL A 457 -19.82 -8.38 -4.44
N GLY A 458 -19.98 -8.35 -3.11
CA GLY A 458 -21.06 -9.04 -2.41
C GLY A 458 -22.44 -8.55 -2.84
N TRP A 459 -22.62 -7.24 -3.01
CA TRP A 459 -23.86 -6.69 -3.55
C TRP A 459 -24.12 -7.13 -5.00
N ILE A 460 -23.08 -7.17 -5.84
CA ILE A 460 -23.19 -7.68 -7.22
C ILE A 460 -23.57 -9.17 -7.23
N ARG A 461 -22.96 -9.98 -6.35
CA ARG A 461 -23.31 -11.39 -6.17
C ARG A 461 -24.78 -11.53 -5.84
N ASP A 462 -25.26 -10.83 -4.82
CA ASP A 462 -26.66 -10.94 -4.37
C ASP A 462 -27.64 -10.51 -5.49
N LEU A 463 -27.26 -9.51 -6.28
CA LEU A 463 -28.03 -9.07 -7.45
C LEU A 463 -28.13 -10.14 -8.54
N LEU A 464 -27.02 -10.85 -8.83
CA LEU A 464 -26.96 -11.90 -9.84
C LEU A 464 -27.62 -13.20 -9.35
N ASP A 465 -27.43 -13.56 -8.09
CA ASP A 465 -28.04 -14.73 -7.43
C ASP A 465 -29.57 -14.58 -7.44
N ALA A 466 -30.09 -13.39 -7.12
CA ALA A 466 -31.53 -13.09 -7.19
C ALA A 466 -32.11 -13.24 -8.60
N ALA A 467 -31.29 -13.11 -9.64
CA ALA A 467 -31.66 -13.34 -11.03
C ALA A 467 -31.42 -14.78 -11.50
N GLY A 468 -31.03 -15.69 -10.61
CA GLY A 468 -30.80 -17.11 -10.90
C GLY A 468 -29.51 -17.40 -11.69
N LEU A 469 -28.50 -16.53 -11.58
CA LEU A 469 -27.18 -16.75 -12.18
C LEU A 469 -26.24 -17.44 -11.19
N GLU A 470 -25.49 -18.44 -11.65
CA GLU A 470 -24.43 -19.06 -10.83
C GLU A 470 -23.30 -18.05 -10.66
N THR A 471 -22.90 -17.80 -9.41
CA THR A 471 -21.77 -16.94 -9.04
C THR A 471 -20.72 -17.74 -8.28
N ARG A 472 -19.46 -17.34 -8.44
CA ARG A 472 -18.30 -17.86 -7.70
C ARG A 472 -17.47 -16.72 -7.18
N LEU A 473 -17.13 -16.75 -5.90
CA LEU A 473 -16.21 -15.79 -5.30
C LEU A 473 -14.84 -16.44 -5.11
N LEU A 474 -13.80 -15.77 -5.63
CA LEU A 474 -12.42 -16.25 -5.61
C LEU A 474 -11.53 -15.11 -5.13
N ALA A 475 -10.73 -15.34 -4.09
CA ALA A 475 -10.00 -14.25 -3.46
C ALA A 475 -8.57 -14.65 -3.12
N ALA A 476 -7.61 -13.82 -3.54
CA ALA A 476 -6.28 -13.80 -2.95
C ALA A 476 -6.29 -13.07 -1.60
N ASP A 477 -7.13 -12.04 -1.48
CA ASP A 477 -7.45 -11.25 -0.28
C ASP A 477 -8.98 -11.19 -0.17
N PRO A 478 -9.64 -11.74 0.87
CA PRO A 478 -11.11 -11.74 0.93
C PRO A 478 -11.80 -10.40 1.10
N ARG A 479 -11.06 -9.33 1.43
CA ARG A 479 -11.60 -7.97 1.36
C ARG A 479 -11.72 -7.47 -0.07
N ARG A 480 -11.04 -8.15 -1.00
CA ARG A 480 -10.95 -7.82 -2.42
C ARG A 480 -11.28 -9.08 -3.25
N PRO A 481 -12.50 -9.62 -3.14
CA PRO A 481 -12.85 -10.84 -3.85
C PRO A 481 -13.05 -10.56 -5.34
N ASN A 482 -12.67 -11.52 -6.17
CA ASN A 482 -13.12 -11.61 -7.55
C ASN A 482 -14.49 -12.30 -7.57
N LEU A 483 -15.35 -11.92 -8.51
CA LEU A 483 -16.59 -12.60 -8.81
C LEU A 483 -16.59 -13.10 -10.24
N VAL A 484 -16.86 -14.38 -10.42
CA VAL A 484 -17.10 -14.98 -11.73
C VAL A 484 -18.54 -15.48 -11.78
N ALA A 485 -19.34 -14.96 -12.71
CA ALA A 485 -20.70 -15.40 -12.95
C ALA A 485 -20.86 -15.95 -14.36
N ARG A 486 -21.80 -16.88 -14.55
CA ARG A 486 -22.06 -17.47 -15.87
C ARG A 486 -23.54 -17.42 -16.22
N LEU A 487 -23.82 -16.88 -17.40
CA LEU A 487 -25.09 -16.98 -18.11
C LEU A 487 -24.95 -18.08 -19.20
N PRO A 488 -25.50 -19.29 -18.97
CA PRO A 488 -25.56 -20.35 -19.95
C PRO A 488 -26.13 -19.90 -21.30
N GLY A 489 -25.49 -20.31 -22.39
CA GLY A 489 -25.98 -20.14 -23.74
C GLY A 489 -26.40 -21.46 -24.40
N ARG A 490 -26.89 -21.37 -25.63
CA ARG A 490 -27.37 -22.52 -26.43
C ARG A 490 -26.26 -23.35 -27.11
N GLY A 491 -24.99 -23.00 -26.88
CA GLY A 491 -23.83 -23.74 -27.41
C GLY A 491 -23.59 -23.60 -28.92
N ALA A 492 -24.18 -22.59 -29.57
CA ALA A 492 -23.94 -22.26 -30.98
C ALA A 492 -22.64 -21.45 -31.20
N GLU A 493 -22.12 -20.84 -30.14
CA GLU A 493 -20.91 -20.01 -30.14
C GLU A 493 -19.98 -20.38 -28.98
N PRO A 494 -18.66 -20.13 -29.09
CA PRO A 494 -17.74 -20.19 -27.96
C PRO A 494 -18.13 -19.20 -26.85
N PRO A 495 -17.74 -19.47 -25.58
CA PRO A 495 -17.98 -18.55 -24.49
C PRO A 495 -17.37 -17.15 -24.73
N LEU A 496 -18.10 -16.12 -24.31
CA LEU A 496 -17.69 -14.72 -24.33
C LEU A 496 -17.39 -14.24 -22.90
N LEU A 497 -16.23 -13.64 -22.67
CA LEU A 497 -15.88 -13.03 -21.38
C LEU A 497 -16.22 -11.54 -21.36
N LEU A 498 -16.95 -11.08 -20.35
CA LEU A 498 -17.08 -9.70 -19.96
C LEU A 498 -16.25 -9.50 -18.69
N GLN A 499 -15.25 -8.62 -18.75
CA GLN A 499 -14.41 -8.31 -17.59
C GLN A 499 -14.58 -6.84 -17.20
N ALA A 500 -14.65 -6.58 -15.90
CA ALA A 500 -14.67 -5.23 -15.36
C ALA A 500 -14.05 -5.19 -13.97
N HIS A 501 -13.37 -4.09 -13.65
CA HIS A 501 -12.87 -3.85 -12.31
C HIS A 501 -13.88 -3.07 -11.45
N ALA A 502 -13.79 -3.28 -10.14
CA ALA A 502 -14.67 -2.65 -9.15
C ALA A 502 -13.96 -1.59 -8.30
N ASP A 503 -12.64 -1.51 -8.35
CA ASP A 503 -11.86 -0.49 -7.65
C ASP A 503 -11.89 0.86 -8.37
N VAL A 504 -11.46 1.90 -7.68
CA VAL A 504 -11.37 3.25 -8.21
C VAL A 504 -10.15 3.97 -7.64
N VAL A 505 -9.61 4.96 -8.37
CA VAL A 505 -8.48 5.78 -7.87
C VAL A 505 -8.85 6.72 -6.71
N PRO A 506 -7.85 7.16 -5.92
CA PRO A 506 -8.00 8.17 -4.86
C PRO A 506 -8.72 9.46 -5.26
N VAL A 507 -9.28 10.14 -4.26
CA VAL A 507 -9.98 11.43 -4.41
C VAL A 507 -9.36 12.54 -3.56
N GLU A 508 -8.39 12.19 -2.70
CA GLU A 508 -7.68 13.10 -1.82
C GLU A 508 -6.93 14.17 -2.62
N GLY A 509 -7.00 15.42 -2.15
CA GLY A 509 -6.38 16.56 -2.83
C GLY A 509 -7.13 17.08 -4.06
N GLN A 510 -8.28 16.50 -4.41
CA GLN A 510 -9.13 16.96 -5.50
C GLN A 510 -10.27 17.85 -4.99
N SER A 511 -10.63 18.89 -5.74
CA SER A 511 -11.77 19.77 -5.42
C SER A 511 -13.00 19.33 -6.18
N TRP A 512 -13.95 18.69 -5.49
CA TRP A 512 -15.17 18.16 -6.08
C TRP A 512 -16.36 19.11 -5.87
N THR A 513 -17.10 19.37 -6.95
CA THR A 513 -18.37 20.11 -6.93
C THR A 513 -19.49 19.29 -6.27
N ARG A 514 -19.41 17.96 -6.35
CA ARG A 514 -20.36 17.02 -5.72
C ARG A 514 -19.61 15.90 -4.99
N PRO A 515 -20.18 15.32 -3.91
CA PRO A 515 -19.54 14.23 -3.19
C PRO A 515 -19.13 13.08 -4.12
N PRO A 516 -17.84 12.67 -4.14
CA PRO A 516 -17.34 11.69 -5.11
C PRO A 516 -18.02 10.33 -5.04
N PHE A 517 -18.56 9.95 -3.87
CA PHE A 517 -19.26 8.67 -3.67
C PHE A 517 -20.77 8.86 -3.43
N GLY A 518 -21.33 10.02 -3.83
CA GLY A 518 -22.77 10.28 -3.68
C GLY A 518 -23.64 9.57 -4.72
N GLY A 519 -23.12 9.39 -5.94
CA GLY A 519 -23.89 8.88 -7.07
C GLY A 519 -25.05 9.80 -7.43
N GLU A 520 -24.82 11.11 -7.42
CA GLU A 520 -25.86 12.12 -7.67
C GLU A 520 -26.16 12.27 -9.16
N ILE A 521 -27.44 12.39 -9.53
CA ILE A 521 -27.83 12.75 -10.90
C ILE A 521 -28.11 14.24 -10.95
N ALA A 522 -27.37 14.96 -11.77
CA ALA A 522 -27.52 16.39 -11.97
C ALA A 522 -27.16 16.80 -13.39
N GLY A 523 -28.02 17.63 -14.01
CA GLY A 523 -27.82 18.07 -15.40
C GLY A 523 -27.93 16.95 -16.44
N GLY A 524 -28.60 15.84 -16.12
CA GLY A 524 -28.67 14.65 -16.98
C GLY A 524 -27.41 13.75 -16.93
N GLU A 525 -26.47 14.07 -16.05
CA GLU A 525 -25.25 13.28 -15.81
C GLU A 525 -25.29 12.64 -14.42
N LEU A 526 -24.74 11.44 -14.30
CA LEU A 526 -24.45 10.75 -13.05
C LEU A 526 -23.03 11.14 -12.61
N TRP A 527 -22.93 11.74 -11.42
CA TRP A 527 -21.69 12.22 -10.83
C TRP A 527 -21.14 11.25 -9.80
N GLY A 528 -19.83 11.05 -9.86
CA GLY A 528 -19.06 10.32 -8.85
C GLY A 528 -17.84 9.62 -9.41
N ARG A 529 -16.88 9.32 -8.53
CA ARG A 529 -15.71 8.51 -8.84
C ARG A 529 -16.16 7.10 -9.25
N GLY A 530 -15.71 6.66 -10.42
CA GLY A 530 -16.11 5.41 -11.06
C GLY A 530 -17.35 5.51 -11.94
N ALA A 531 -17.98 6.68 -12.07
CA ALA A 531 -19.03 6.91 -13.05
C ALA A 531 -18.56 6.60 -14.48
N VAL A 532 -17.27 6.86 -14.73
CA VAL A 532 -16.56 6.60 -15.95
C VAL A 532 -15.67 5.36 -15.83
N ASP A 533 -14.81 5.32 -14.80
CA ASP A 533 -13.73 4.31 -14.68
C ASP A 533 -13.82 3.47 -13.39
N MET A 534 -14.37 2.25 -13.45
CA MET A 534 -15.15 1.73 -14.58
C MET A 534 -16.54 1.22 -14.21
N LYS A 535 -17.03 1.59 -13.02
CA LYS A 535 -18.33 1.12 -12.49
C LYS A 535 -19.51 1.45 -13.39
N GLY A 536 -19.44 2.53 -14.17
CA GLY A 536 -20.43 2.85 -15.20
C GLY A 536 -20.59 1.74 -16.25
N GLN A 537 -19.48 1.21 -16.78
CA GLN A 537 -19.51 0.13 -17.76
C GLN A 537 -19.90 -1.21 -17.14
N LEU A 538 -19.39 -1.50 -15.93
CA LEU A 538 -19.84 -2.67 -15.15
C LEU A 538 -21.37 -2.67 -14.97
N ALA A 539 -21.96 -1.49 -14.73
CA ALA A 539 -23.41 -1.35 -14.63
C ALA A 539 -24.14 -1.66 -15.96
N MET A 540 -23.57 -1.29 -17.11
CA MET A 540 -24.13 -1.63 -18.42
C MET A 540 -24.13 -3.14 -18.65
N MET A 541 -23.03 -3.81 -18.31
CA MET A 541 -22.89 -5.26 -18.44
C MET A 541 -23.90 -6.00 -17.54
N LEU A 542 -24.00 -5.60 -16.27
CA LEU A 542 -24.96 -6.16 -15.31
C LEU A 542 -26.41 -5.96 -15.78
N ALA A 543 -26.76 -4.75 -16.23
CA ALA A 543 -28.10 -4.46 -16.74
C ALA A 543 -28.46 -5.35 -17.95
N ALA A 544 -27.53 -5.57 -18.88
CA ALA A 544 -27.76 -6.44 -20.04
C ALA A 544 -28.01 -7.89 -19.63
N LEU A 545 -27.20 -8.44 -18.72
CA LEU A 545 -27.35 -9.82 -18.22
C LEU A 545 -28.70 -10.02 -17.50
N LEU A 546 -29.08 -9.06 -16.64
CA LEU A 546 -30.34 -9.10 -15.90
C LEU A 546 -31.56 -8.98 -16.82
N ARG A 547 -31.47 -8.16 -17.88
CA ARG A 547 -32.53 -8.04 -18.90
C ARG A 547 -32.72 -9.34 -19.68
N MET A 548 -31.63 -9.98 -20.12
CA MET A 548 -31.72 -11.28 -20.80
C MET A 548 -32.38 -12.32 -19.93
N ARG A 549 -31.99 -12.39 -18.64
CA ARG A 549 -32.60 -13.32 -17.68
C ARG A 549 -34.08 -13.06 -17.45
N ALA A 550 -34.48 -11.81 -17.23
CA ALA A 550 -35.88 -11.47 -17.06
C ALA A 550 -36.73 -11.75 -18.31
N ALA A 551 -36.14 -11.63 -19.51
CA ALA A 551 -36.80 -11.91 -20.78
C ALA A 551 -36.78 -13.41 -21.18
N GLY A 552 -36.08 -14.27 -20.42
CA GLY A 552 -35.90 -15.69 -20.77
C GLY A 552 -35.07 -15.89 -22.04
N GLU A 553 -34.18 -14.93 -22.36
CA GLU A 553 -33.36 -14.96 -23.57
C GLU A 553 -32.06 -15.75 -23.33
N GLU A 554 -31.76 -16.67 -24.24
CA GLU A 554 -30.53 -17.48 -24.20
C GLU A 554 -29.51 -16.96 -25.21
N PRO A 555 -28.29 -16.59 -24.77
CA PRO A 555 -27.23 -16.17 -25.68
C PRO A 555 -26.76 -17.34 -26.57
N PRO A 556 -26.18 -17.05 -27.76
CA PRO A 556 -25.59 -18.06 -28.64
C PRO A 556 -24.57 -18.98 -27.97
N GLY A 557 -23.74 -18.45 -27.08
CA GLY A 557 -22.77 -19.18 -26.26
C GLY A 557 -22.80 -18.67 -24.82
N ASP A 558 -22.07 -19.32 -23.93
CA ASP A 558 -22.00 -18.89 -22.53
C ASP A 558 -21.46 -17.47 -22.42
N VAL A 559 -22.04 -16.64 -21.54
CA VAL A 559 -21.49 -15.33 -21.19
C VAL A 559 -20.93 -15.42 -19.79
N ILE A 560 -19.64 -15.17 -19.65
CA ILE A 560 -18.92 -15.18 -18.38
C ILE A 560 -18.68 -13.73 -17.96
N LEU A 561 -19.15 -13.32 -16.79
CA LEU A 561 -18.81 -12.04 -16.20
C LEU A 561 -17.71 -12.25 -15.14
N ALA A 562 -16.58 -11.58 -15.29
CA ALA A 562 -15.53 -11.50 -14.27
C ALA A 562 -15.47 -10.07 -13.71
N VAL A 563 -15.86 -9.90 -12.45
CA VAL A 563 -15.67 -8.66 -11.70
C VAL A 563 -14.43 -8.81 -10.85
N VAL A 564 -13.41 -8.00 -11.11
CA VAL A 564 -12.08 -8.11 -10.48
C VAL A 564 -11.78 -6.87 -9.64
N PRO A 565 -11.01 -6.99 -8.55
CA PRO A 565 -10.37 -5.85 -7.91
C PRO A 565 -9.03 -5.53 -8.58
N ASP A 566 -8.45 -4.43 -8.15
CA ASP A 566 -7.01 -4.12 -8.22
C ASP A 566 -6.47 -3.66 -9.57
N GLU A 567 -7.28 -3.37 -10.58
CA GLU A 567 -6.77 -2.92 -11.88
C GLU A 567 -5.91 -1.67 -11.71
N GLU A 568 -6.42 -0.69 -10.95
CA GLU A 568 -5.82 0.63 -10.71
C GLU A 568 -4.50 0.56 -9.91
N ALA A 569 -4.16 -0.60 -9.34
CA ALA A 569 -2.90 -0.86 -8.65
C ALA A 569 -2.17 -2.12 -9.14
N GLY A 570 -2.38 -2.50 -10.40
CA GLY A 570 -1.56 -3.51 -11.08
C GLY A 570 -2.08 -4.95 -10.98
N SER A 571 -3.38 -5.15 -10.73
CA SER A 571 -4.13 -6.38 -11.02
C SER A 571 -3.67 -7.64 -10.27
N THR A 572 -2.93 -7.49 -9.18
CA THR A 572 -2.22 -8.61 -8.52
C THR A 572 -3.19 -9.57 -7.85
N VAL A 573 -4.14 -9.02 -7.08
CA VAL A 573 -5.18 -9.82 -6.39
C VAL A 573 -6.42 -10.07 -7.24
N GLY A 574 -6.52 -9.39 -8.40
CA GLY A 574 -7.60 -9.51 -9.37
C GLY A 574 -7.28 -10.41 -10.56
N ALA A 575 -7.22 -9.84 -11.76
CA ALA A 575 -7.04 -10.59 -13.02
C ALA A 575 -5.80 -11.51 -13.01
N ARG A 576 -4.65 -11.10 -12.45
CA ARG A 576 -3.45 -11.95 -12.40
C ARG A 576 -3.65 -13.17 -11.48
N PHE A 577 -4.39 -13.00 -10.39
CA PHE A 577 -4.78 -14.12 -9.53
C PHE A 577 -5.69 -15.10 -10.26
N LEU A 578 -6.74 -14.62 -10.94
CA LEU A 578 -7.67 -15.48 -11.69
C LEU A 578 -6.96 -16.24 -12.81
N VAL A 579 -6.20 -15.55 -13.66
CA VAL A 579 -5.49 -16.19 -14.77
C VAL A 579 -4.39 -17.14 -14.27
N GLY A 580 -3.70 -16.79 -13.20
CA GLY A 580 -2.59 -17.60 -12.66
C GLY A 580 -3.04 -18.81 -11.84
N ARG A 581 -4.20 -18.76 -11.19
CA ARG A 581 -4.67 -19.82 -10.26
C ARG A 581 -5.92 -20.55 -10.73
N HIS A 582 -6.75 -19.90 -11.56
CA HIS A 582 -8.03 -20.40 -12.02
C HIS A 582 -8.22 -20.29 -13.56
N PRO A 583 -7.20 -20.60 -14.40
CA PRO A 583 -7.31 -20.48 -15.85
C PRO A 583 -8.42 -21.36 -16.44
N GLU A 584 -8.81 -22.44 -15.75
CA GLU A 584 -9.88 -23.35 -16.15
C GLU A 584 -11.25 -22.67 -16.28
N LEU A 585 -11.49 -21.57 -15.55
CA LEU A 585 -12.75 -20.83 -15.63
C LEU A 585 -12.97 -20.16 -16.98
N PHE A 586 -11.88 -19.90 -17.71
CA PHE A 586 -11.86 -19.25 -19.02
C PHE A 586 -11.61 -20.24 -20.16
N ALA A 587 -11.66 -21.55 -19.89
CA ALA A 587 -11.46 -22.57 -20.91
C ALA A 587 -12.44 -22.41 -22.07
N GLY A 588 -11.92 -22.36 -23.29
CA GLY A 588 -12.72 -22.24 -24.52
C GLY A 588 -13.18 -20.83 -24.87
N VAL A 589 -12.94 -19.83 -24.00
CA VAL A 589 -13.20 -18.42 -24.31
C VAL A 589 -12.30 -17.99 -25.48
N ARG A 590 -12.90 -17.41 -26.52
CA ARG A 590 -12.13 -16.85 -27.66
C ARG A 590 -12.01 -15.34 -27.61
N HIS A 591 -13.06 -14.68 -27.13
CA HIS A 591 -13.18 -13.24 -27.12
C HIS A 591 -13.48 -12.74 -25.70
N ALA A 592 -12.93 -11.59 -25.36
CA ALA A 592 -13.25 -10.86 -24.13
C ALA A 592 -13.54 -9.39 -24.42
N ILE A 593 -14.46 -8.81 -23.66
CA ILE A 593 -14.74 -7.38 -23.62
C ILE A 593 -14.33 -6.85 -22.25
N GLY A 594 -13.56 -5.76 -22.23
CA GLY A 594 -13.12 -5.06 -21.04
C GLY A 594 -13.29 -3.55 -21.12
N GLU A 595 -12.55 -2.85 -20.27
CA GLU A 595 -12.57 -1.40 -20.15
C GLU A 595 -12.02 -0.64 -21.36
N ASP A 596 -12.13 0.69 -21.31
CA ASP A 596 -11.78 1.62 -22.39
C ASP A 596 -12.73 1.49 -23.61
N GLY A 597 -12.48 2.24 -24.69
CA GLY A 597 -13.33 2.27 -25.89
C GLY A 597 -14.52 3.24 -25.82
N GLY A 598 -14.75 3.93 -24.70
CA GLY A 598 -15.73 5.04 -24.59
C GLY A 598 -15.10 6.43 -24.62
N ALA A 599 -13.76 6.46 -24.62
CA ALA A 599 -12.83 7.56 -24.86
C ALA A 599 -13.00 8.35 -26.17
N GLU A 600 -13.58 9.56 -26.22
CA GLU A 600 -13.32 10.44 -27.38
C GLU A 600 -11.80 10.56 -27.59
N LEU A 601 -11.33 10.44 -28.83
CA LEU A 601 -9.90 10.37 -29.15
C LEU A 601 -9.17 11.73 -28.99
N GLY A 602 -9.82 12.72 -28.38
CA GLY A 602 -9.34 14.09 -28.27
C GLY A 602 -9.05 14.69 -29.63
N LEU A 603 -9.72 14.20 -30.68
CA LEU A 603 -9.54 14.66 -32.04
C LEU A 603 -10.26 15.99 -32.24
N GLY A 604 -11.13 16.41 -31.33
CA GLY A 604 -11.90 17.66 -31.40
C GLY A 604 -13.34 17.39 -31.84
N ALA A 605 -14.17 18.44 -31.90
CA ALA A 605 -15.62 18.34 -32.12
C ALA A 605 -16.03 17.99 -33.57
N TYR A 606 -15.31 17.07 -34.20
CA TYR A 606 -15.25 16.85 -35.63
C TYR A 606 -16.13 15.69 -36.10
N ALA A 607 -16.28 14.64 -35.29
CA ALA A 607 -17.09 13.48 -35.62
C ALA A 607 -17.51 12.71 -34.36
N ARG A 608 -18.66 12.04 -34.42
CA ARG A 608 -19.08 11.09 -33.37
C ARG A 608 -18.40 9.75 -33.61
N VAL A 609 -17.20 9.60 -33.06
CA VAL A 609 -16.40 8.37 -33.16
C VAL A 609 -16.72 7.45 -31.99
N HIS A 610 -16.87 6.15 -32.26
CA HIS A 610 -16.96 5.09 -31.25
C HIS A 610 -15.66 4.28 -31.28
N PRO A 611 -14.70 4.54 -30.39
CA PRO A 611 -13.48 3.76 -30.35
C PRO A 611 -13.76 2.32 -29.93
N VAL A 612 -13.03 1.37 -30.50
CA VAL A 612 -12.99 -0.01 -30.03
C VAL A 612 -11.53 -0.36 -29.83
N VAL A 613 -11.09 -0.51 -28.59
CA VAL A 613 -9.69 -0.81 -28.31
C VAL A 613 -9.41 -2.24 -28.72
N VAL A 614 -8.59 -2.43 -29.73
CA VAL A 614 -8.20 -3.78 -30.23
C VAL A 614 -6.81 -4.18 -29.77
N GLY A 615 -6.04 -3.24 -29.20
CA GLY A 615 -4.70 -3.48 -28.72
C GLY A 615 -4.18 -2.35 -27.84
N GLU A 616 -3.06 -2.61 -27.18
CA GLU A 616 -2.49 -1.71 -26.17
C GLU A 616 -0.98 -1.61 -26.34
N LYS A 617 -0.42 -0.46 -25.97
CA LYS A 617 1.04 -0.34 -25.89
C LYS A 617 1.54 -1.06 -24.64
N ARG A 618 2.67 -1.74 -24.78
CA ARG A 618 3.29 -2.52 -23.70
C ARG A 618 4.24 -1.66 -22.89
N THR A 619 4.07 -1.65 -21.57
CA THR A 619 4.97 -0.93 -20.66
C THR A 619 6.37 -1.55 -20.64
N CYS A 620 7.40 -0.72 -20.71
CA CYS A 620 8.80 -1.08 -20.50
C CYS A 620 9.51 0.09 -19.82
N TRP A 621 9.53 0.08 -18.49
CA TRP A 621 10.26 1.07 -17.72
C TRP A 621 11.68 0.61 -17.50
N VAL A 622 12.63 1.52 -17.72
CA VAL A 622 14.05 1.18 -17.67
C VAL A 622 14.83 2.25 -16.90
N ARG A 623 15.85 1.84 -16.15
CA ARG A 623 16.86 2.73 -15.58
C ARG A 623 18.11 2.64 -16.44
N ALA A 624 18.43 3.74 -17.11
CA ALA A 624 19.70 3.92 -17.82
C ALA A 624 20.73 4.55 -16.87
N THR A 625 21.86 3.88 -16.67
CA THR A 625 22.99 4.40 -15.91
C THR A 625 24.11 4.79 -16.86
N LEU A 626 24.48 6.07 -16.81
CA LEU A 626 25.46 6.70 -17.69
C LEU A 626 26.74 6.94 -16.89
N ARG A 627 27.84 6.33 -17.33
CA ARG A 627 29.13 6.36 -16.64
C ARG A 627 30.18 7.10 -17.46
N GLY A 628 31.06 7.80 -16.77
CA GLY A 628 32.21 8.46 -17.37
C GLY A 628 33.19 8.98 -16.33
N PRO A 629 34.31 9.58 -16.75
CA PRO A 629 35.29 10.15 -15.83
C PRO A 629 34.69 11.35 -15.08
N GLY A 630 34.74 11.31 -13.75
CA GLY A 630 34.47 12.47 -12.90
C GLY A 630 35.68 13.42 -12.82
N GLY A 631 35.50 14.59 -12.19
CA GLY A 631 36.60 15.52 -12.01
C GLY A 631 36.19 16.94 -11.62
N HIS A 632 37.15 17.85 -11.55
CA HIS A 632 36.89 19.25 -11.18
C HIS A 632 36.18 20.00 -12.31
N ALA A 633 35.09 20.72 -11.99
CA ALA A 633 34.23 21.40 -12.97
C ALA A 633 34.94 22.48 -13.80
N SER A 634 36.07 23.01 -13.33
CA SER A 634 36.89 23.97 -14.10
C SER A 634 37.61 23.36 -15.31
N ARG A 635 37.64 22.03 -15.43
CA ARG A 635 38.19 21.35 -16.61
C ARG A 635 37.11 21.16 -17.66
N VAL A 636 37.49 21.22 -18.93
CA VAL A 636 36.60 20.87 -20.04
C VAL A 636 36.08 19.44 -19.80
N PRO A 637 34.75 19.19 -19.82
CA PRO A 637 34.23 17.85 -19.58
C PRO A 637 34.77 16.86 -20.62
N SER A 638 34.88 15.58 -20.30
CA SER A 638 35.29 14.53 -21.25
C SER A 638 34.20 14.28 -22.29
N ALA A 639 34.55 13.98 -23.55
CA ALA A 639 33.61 13.54 -24.58
C ALA A 639 32.78 12.30 -24.15
N ASP A 640 33.37 11.48 -23.28
CA ASP A 640 32.78 10.26 -22.73
C ASP A 640 32.23 10.44 -21.30
N GLY A 641 32.11 11.69 -20.84
CA GLY A 641 31.59 12.03 -19.50
C GLY A 641 30.08 11.78 -19.37
N ALA A 642 29.63 11.43 -18.17
CA ALA A 642 28.23 11.08 -17.89
C ALA A 642 27.23 12.18 -18.30
N VAL A 643 27.57 13.46 -18.07
CA VAL A 643 26.72 14.61 -18.47
C VAL A 643 26.53 14.72 -19.99
N ARG A 644 27.55 14.40 -20.79
CA ARG A 644 27.44 14.42 -22.25
C ARG A 644 26.62 13.25 -22.77
N LYS A 645 26.80 12.07 -22.19
CA LYS A 645 25.95 10.90 -22.47
C LYS A 645 24.49 11.22 -22.12
N LEU A 646 24.24 11.93 -21.01
CA LEU A 646 22.91 12.39 -20.64
C LEU A 646 22.32 13.32 -21.70
N ALA A 647 23.08 14.32 -22.15
CA ALA A 647 22.62 15.24 -23.19
C ALA A 647 22.22 14.50 -24.48
N ARG A 648 23.03 13.52 -24.92
CA ARG A 648 22.72 12.69 -26.09
C ARG A 648 21.47 11.84 -25.88
N LEU A 649 21.32 11.22 -24.71
CA LEU A 649 20.13 10.43 -24.38
C LEU A 649 18.86 11.30 -24.40
N LEU A 650 18.90 12.48 -23.78
CA LEU A 650 17.75 13.40 -23.75
C LEU A 650 17.40 13.94 -25.15
N ASP A 651 18.41 14.28 -25.95
CA ASP A 651 18.23 14.70 -27.35
C ASP A 651 17.61 13.58 -28.19
N ALA A 652 18.10 12.35 -28.02
CA ALA A 652 17.60 11.16 -28.71
C ALA A 652 16.13 10.87 -28.43
N ILE A 653 15.58 11.26 -27.27
CA ILE A 653 14.17 11.02 -26.92
C ILE A 653 13.30 12.29 -27.01
N SER A 654 13.87 13.41 -27.46
CA SER A 654 13.21 14.73 -27.41
C SER A 654 11.96 14.85 -28.29
N ASP A 655 11.87 14.07 -29.37
CA ASP A 655 10.67 13.94 -30.22
C ASP A 655 9.68 12.89 -29.73
N GLY A 656 9.87 12.40 -28.49
CA GLY A 656 8.92 11.58 -27.76
C GLY A 656 8.91 10.09 -28.14
N GLY A 657 9.83 9.59 -28.97
CA GLY A 657 9.85 8.17 -29.31
C GLY A 657 11.03 7.63 -30.11
N LEU A 658 11.01 6.33 -30.35
CA LEU A 658 12.06 5.57 -31.04
C LEU A 658 11.54 5.03 -32.38
N GLY A 659 12.00 5.64 -33.47
CA GLY A 659 11.65 5.24 -34.83
C GLY A 659 10.17 5.46 -35.19
N VAL A 660 9.81 5.19 -36.44
CA VAL A 660 8.43 5.28 -36.94
C VAL A 660 8.06 3.94 -37.55
N ARG A 661 6.93 3.39 -37.12
CA ARG A 661 6.35 2.17 -37.65
C ARG A 661 4.85 2.22 -37.60
N LEU A 662 4.25 2.14 -38.78
CA LEU A 662 2.81 2.05 -38.95
C LEU A 662 2.39 0.57 -38.90
N THR A 663 1.59 0.19 -37.92
CA THR A 663 1.04 -1.18 -37.83
C THR A 663 -0.22 -1.28 -38.70
N PRO A 664 -0.63 -2.48 -39.16
CA PRO A 664 -1.84 -2.64 -39.97
C PRO A 664 -3.11 -2.07 -39.31
N VAL A 665 -3.21 -2.19 -37.98
CA VAL A 665 -4.34 -1.64 -37.22
C VAL A 665 -4.31 -0.12 -37.16
N VAL A 666 -3.14 0.50 -36.93
CA VAL A 666 -3.04 1.96 -36.95
C VAL A 666 -3.28 2.50 -38.36
N ASP A 667 -2.81 1.81 -39.40
CA ASP A 667 -3.10 2.17 -40.79
C ASP A 667 -4.62 2.19 -41.06
N HIS A 668 -5.32 1.13 -40.65
CA HIS A 668 -6.77 1.05 -40.78
C HIS A 668 -7.49 2.13 -39.96
N MET A 669 -7.07 2.32 -38.70
CA MET A 669 -7.57 3.39 -37.82
C MET A 669 -7.47 4.77 -38.48
N LEU A 670 -6.28 5.13 -38.98
CA LEU A 670 -6.07 6.42 -39.65
C LEU A 670 -6.94 6.55 -40.90
N GLY A 671 -7.11 5.47 -41.66
CA GLY A 671 -8.02 5.46 -42.82
C GLY A 671 -9.49 5.68 -42.45
N GLU A 672 -9.98 5.04 -41.38
CA GLU A 672 -11.35 5.27 -40.90
C GLU A 672 -11.52 6.69 -40.35
N LEU A 673 -10.55 7.19 -39.58
CA LEU A 673 -10.55 8.57 -39.07
C LEU A 673 -10.51 9.59 -40.22
N ALA A 674 -9.69 9.37 -41.23
CA ALA A 674 -9.59 10.27 -42.39
C ALA A 674 -10.95 10.42 -43.12
N ARG A 675 -11.78 9.36 -43.13
CA ARG A 675 -13.13 9.39 -43.71
C ARG A 675 -14.18 9.97 -42.76
N ALA A 676 -14.03 9.73 -41.46
CA ALA A 676 -14.98 10.18 -40.45
C ALA A 676 -14.86 11.68 -40.15
N LEU A 677 -13.65 12.23 -40.22
CA LEU A 677 -13.36 13.62 -39.89
C LEU A 677 -13.76 14.59 -41.02
N PRO A 678 -14.00 15.88 -40.69
CA PRO A 678 -14.24 16.94 -41.67
C PRO A 678 -13.14 17.01 -42.73
N PRO A 679 -13.44 17.46 -43.96
CA PRO A 679 -12.53 17.29 -45.10
C PRO A 679 -11.09 17.80 -44.90
N GLU A 680 -10.89 18.88 -44.15
CA GLU A 680 -9.55 19.41 -43.86
C GLU A 680 -8.78 18.51 -42.89
N ALA A 681 -9.39 18.17 -41.75
CA ALA A 681 -8.83 17.26 -40.77
C ALA A 681 -8.60 15.86 -41.36
N GLY A 682 -9.54 15.36 -42.16
CA GLY A 682 -9.43 14.08 -42.85
C GLY A 682 -8.25 14.03 -43.83
N ARG A 683 -8.03 15.11 -44.60
CA ARG A 683 -6.84 15.23 -45.46
C ARG A 683 -5.54 15.26 -44.67
N ALA A 684 -5.51 15.95 -43.52
CA ALA A 684 -4.33 15.99 -42.66
C ALA A 684 -3.99 14.60 -42.10
N VAL A 685 -5.00 13.85 -41.64
CA VAL A 685 -4.83 12.46 -41.17
C VAL A 685 -4.39 11.53 -42.29
N GLU A 686 -4.97 11.63 -43.49
CA GLU A 686 -4.55 10.81 -44.64
C GLU A 686 -3.12 11.14 -45.10
N ALA A 687 -2.73 12.43 -45.07
CA ALA A 687 -1.35 12.82 -45.35
C ALA A 687 -0.37 12.27 -44.30
N PHE A 688 -0.73 12.35 -43.01
CA PHE A 688 0.06 11.74 -41.94
C PHE A 688 0.13 10.21 -42.05
N ARG A 689 -0.95 9.55 -42.47
CA ARG A 689 -0.95 8.12 -42.75
C ARG A 689 0.05 7.74 -43.85
N ALA A 690 0.18 8.57 -44.88
CA ALA A 690 1.16 8.38 -45.95
C ALA A 690 2.61 8.71 -45.53
N ASP A 691 2.81 9.63 -44.57
CA ASP A 691 4.11 10.01 -44.01
C ASP A 691 4.06 10.14 -42.46
N PRO A 692 4.03 9.00 -41.74
CA PRO A 692 3.82 8.98 -40.27
C PRO A 692 5.00 9.56 -39.47
N GLY A 693 6.11 9.87 -40.12
CA GLY A 693 7.24 10.55 -39.50
C GLY A 693 7.07 12.06 -39.40
N ASN A 694 6.17 12.63 -40.19
CA ASN A 694 6.01 14.08 -40.30
C ASN A 694 4.87 14.60 -39.43
N ALA A 695 5.18 14.82 -38.15
CA ALA A 695 4.25 15.36 -37.16
C ALA A 695 3.65 16.74 -37.54
N ALA A 696 4.32 17.51 -38.39
CA ALA A 696 3.83 18.83 -38.81
C ALA A 696 2.54 18.73 -39.64
N LEU A 697 2.28 17.59 -40.28
CA LEU A 697 1.03 17.32 -41.01
C LEU A 697 -0.20 17.32 -40.10
N LEU A 698 -0.02 17.09 -38.80
CA LEU A 698 -1.10 17.06 -37.80
C LEU A 698 -1.31 18.40 -37.08
N ALA A 699 -0.52 19.44 -37.39
CA ALA A 699 -0.54 20.70 -36.64
C ALA A 699 -1.92 21.38 -36.58
N GLY A 700 -2.76 21.18 -37.61
CA GLY A 700 -4.12 21.73 -37.68
C GLY A 700 -5.16 21.01 -36.81
N LEU A 701 -4.83 19.84 -36.23
CA LEU A 701 -5.77 19.07 -35.39
C LEU A 701 -5.76 19.49 -33.91
N GLY A 702 -4.83 20.37 -33.52
CA GLY A 702 -4.57 20.70 -32.11
C GLY A 702 -3.51 19.80 -31.48
N ASP A 703 -2.88 20.30 -30.42
CA ASP A 703 -1.71 19.66 -29.78
C ASP A 703 -2.05 18.29 -29.17
N THR A 704 -3.18 18.16 -28.49
CA THR A 704 -3.63 16.89 -27.89
C THR A 704 -3.83 15.79 -28.93
N ALA A 705 -4.61 16.07 -29.98
CA ALA A 705 -4.86 15.15 -31.10
C ALA A 705 -3.55 14.74 -31.80
N SER A 706 -2.70 15.72 -32.07
CA SER A 706 -1.42 15.51 -32.75
C SER A 706 -0.50 14.59 -31.94
N ARG A 707 -0.33 14.85 -30.65
CA ARG A 707 0.50 14.01 -29.77
C ARG A 707 -0.07 12.60 -29.62
N TYR A 708 -1.39 12.47 -29.53
CA TYR A 708 -2.04 11.16 -29.48
C TYR A 708 -1.72 10.33 -30.73
N LEU A 709 -1.97 10.84 -31.94
CA LEU A 709 -1.69 10.12 -33.18
C LEU A 709 -0.20 9.82 -33.37
N GLN A 710 0.69 10.74 -33.00
CA GLN A 710 2.14 10.51 -33.03
C GLN A 710 2.57 9.36 -32.13
N SER A 711 1.92 9.19 -30.96
CA SER A 711 2.24 8.13 -30.01
C SER A 711 1.93 6.72 -30.52
N LEU A 712 1.04 6.59 -31.51
CA LEU A 712 0.58 5.31 -32.06
C LEU A 712 1.51 4.73 -33.13
N VAL A 713 2.37 5.54 -33.72
CA VAL A 713 3.28 5.14 -34.80
C VAL A 713 4.72 4.94 -34.35
N ARG A 714 4.98 4.92 -33.03
CA ARG A 714 6.34 4.77 -32.48
C ARG A 714 6.35 4.12 -31.10
N HIS A 715 7.47 3.52 -30.71
CA HIS A 715 7.72 3.31 -29.30
C HIS A 715 7.87 4.68 -28.64
N THR A 716 7.14 4.96 -27.58
CA THR A 716 7.29 6.24 -26.87
C THR A 716 8.25 6.06 -25.72
N VAL A 717 9.06 7.08 -25.44
CA VAL A 717 10.01 7.06 -24.33
C VAL A 717 10.10 8.46 -23.74
N THR A 718 10.05 8.57 -22.43
CA THR A 718 10.11 9.85 -21.72
C THR A 718 10.98 9.71 -20.48
N ALA A 719 11.87 10.67 -20.25
CA ALA A 719 12.65 10.72 -19.01
C ALA A 719 11.80 11.29 -17.87
N THR A 720 11.62 10.50 -16.81
CA THR A 720 10.72 10.83 -15.69
C THR A 720 11.48 11.09 -14.39
N VAL A 721 12.65 10.45 -14.21
CA VAL A 721 13.48 10.63 -13.02
C VAL A 721 14.94 10.79 -13.43
N LEU A 722 15.61 11.85 -12.95
CA LEU A 722 17.03 12.08 -13.19
C LEU A 722 17.76 12.22 -11.85
N ARG A 723 18.91 11.56 -11.70
CA ARG A 723 19.77 11.66 -10.51
C ARG A 723 21.24 11.71 -10.90
N GLY A 724 21.98 12.64 -10.31
CA GLY A 724 23.41 12.78 -10.51
C GLY A 724 23.97 14.10 -10.00
N GLY A 725 25.27 14.12 -9.69
CA GLY A 725 25.94 15.28 -9.09
C GLY A 725 25.81 15.35 -7.58
N THR A 726 26.81 15.94 -6.92
CA THR A 726 26.86 16.10 -5.46
C THR A 726 27.06 17.55 -5.06
N VAL A 727 27.94 18.25 -5.78
CA VAL A 727 28.29 19.66 -5.56
C VAL A 727 28.59 20.34 -6.90
N THR A 728 28.38 21.65 -6.98
CA THR A 728 28.45 22.43 -8.24
C THR A 728 29.80 22.38 -8.95
N ASN A 729 30.89 22.16 -8.21
CA ASN A 729 32.26 22.18 -8.75
C ASN A 729 32.82 20.80 -9.13
N VAL A 730 31.98 19.77 -9.23
CA VAL A 730 32.39 18.39 -9.58
C VAL A 730 31.59 17.86 -10.77
N HIS A 731 32.30 17.40 -11.80
CA HIS A 731 31.73 16.58 -12.87
C HIS A 731 31.32 15.21 -12.29
N PRO A 732 30.04 14.83 -12.37
CA PRO A 732 29.62 13.52 -11.89
C PRO A 732 30.21 12.41 -12.75
N SER A 733 30.67 11.34 -12.09
CA SER A 733 31.12 10.12 -12.75
C SER A 733 29.98 9.18 -13.15
N GLU A 734 28.79 9.39 -12.58
CA GLU A 734 27.60 8.58 -12.80
C GLU A 734 26.35 9.48 -12.79
N ILE A 735 25.44 9.21 -13.73
CA ILE A 735 24.08 9.76 -13.76
C ILE A 735 23.11 8.61 -14.03
N THR A 736 22.03 8.54 -13.28
CA THR A 736 20.93 7.60 -13.54
C THR A 736 19.71 8.35 -14.08
N VAL A 737 19.06 7.76 -15.08
CA VAL A 737 17.83 8.25 -15.71
C VAL A 737 16.82 7.11 -15.73
N GLU A 738 15.66 7.29 -15.11
CA GLU A 738 14.54 6.37 -15.27
C GLU A 738 13.64 6.88 -16.40
N LEU A 739 13.35 5.97 -17.33
CA LEU A 739 12.62 6.22 -18.56
C LEU A 739 11.30 5.45 -18.53
N ASP A 740 10.17 6.13 -18.77
CA ASP A 740 8.90 5.48 -19.09
C ASP A 740 8.89 5.16 -20.59
N GLY A 741 9.12 3.89 -20.93
CA GLY A 741 8.99 3.36 -22.28
C GLY A 741 7.63 2.68 -22.51
N ARG A 742 7.03 2.91 -23.68
CA ARG A 742 5.84 2.18 -24.16
C ARG A 742 6.09 1.63 -25.56
N LEU A 743 6.07 0.32 -25.69
CA LEU A 743 6.30 -0.41 -26.94
C LEU A 743 5.00 -0.50 -27.75
N LEU A 744 5.15 -0.59 -29.06
CA LEU A 744 4.04 -0.87 -29.97
C LEU A 744 3.60 -2.33 -29.79
N PRO A 745 2.31 -2.65 -29.99
CA PRO A 745 1.82 -4.02 -29.92
C PRO A 745 2.39 -4.90 -31.04
N GLY A 746 2.37 -6.22 -30.82
CA GLY A 746 2.86 -7.22 -31.77
C GLY A 746 4.21 -7.81 -31.36
N ASP A 747 5.03 -8.20 -32.33
CA ASP A 747 6.24 -9.00 -32.13
C ASP A 747 7.45 -8.21 -31.60
N PHE A 748 7.26 -6.97 -31.14
CA PHE A 748 8.35 -6.16 -30.60
C PHE A 748 8.78 -6.67 -29.23
N SER A 749 10.05 -7.01 -29.13
CA SER A 749 10.68 -7.40 -27.88
C SER A 749 11.18 -6.18 -27.11
N THR A 750 11.40 -6.37 -25.82
CA THR A 750 12.09 -5.41 -24.97
C THR A 750 13.49 -5.12 -25.50
N GLU A 751 14.16 -6.11 -26.10
CA GLU A 751 15.48 -5.91 -26.71
C GLU A 751 15.41 -4.99 -27.94
N ASP A 752 14.34 -5.05 -28.75
CA ASP A 752 14.17 -4.12 -29.88
C ASP A 752 14.07 -2.67 -29.40
N PHE A 753 13.34 -2.44 -28.30
CA PHE A 753 13.25 -1.13 -27.65
C PHE A 753 14.60 -0.65 -27.13
N LEU A 754 15.32 -1.52 -26.40
CA LEU A 754 16.64 -1.19 -25.85
C LEU A 754 17.68 -0.94 -26.94
N ALA A 755 17.67 -1.74 -28.01
CA ALA A 755 18.53 -1.56 -29.17
C ALA A 755 18.24 -0.23 -29.86
N GLY A 756 16.96 0.12 -30.05
CA GLY A 756 16.54 1.41 -30.61
C GLY A 756 16.99 2.60 -29.75
N LEU A 757 16.86 2.49 -28.43
CA LEU A 757 17.30 3.53 -27.49
C LEU A 757 18.81 3.74 -27.54
N ARG A 758 19.59 2.66 -27.47
CA ARG A 758 21.06 2.70 -27.53
C ARG A 758 21.55 3.25 -28.87
N ALA A 759 20.97 2.80 -29.97
CA ALA A 759 21.34 3.24 -31.31
C ALA A 759 21.07 4.74 -31.51
N ARG A 760 19.92 5.24 -31.04
CA ARG A 760 19.55 6.65 -31.18
C ARG A 760 20.33 7.58 -30.24
N ALA A 761 20.59 7.13 -29.01
CA ALA A 761 21.43 7.87 -28.06
C ALA A 761 22.92 7.91 -28.45
N GLY A 762 23.42 6.89 -29.17
CA GLY A 762 24.80 6.86 -29.65
C GLY A 762 25.83 6.95 -28.52
N CYS A 763 25.54 6.33 -27.37
CA CYS A 763 26.45 6.25 -26.24
C CYS A 763 26.27 4.95 -25.45
N GLU A 764 27.34 4.55 -24.75
CA GLU A 764 27.28 3.43 -23.81
C GLU A 764 26.44 3.79 -22.58
N MET A 765 25.61 2.84 -22.15
CA MET A 765 24.76 2.95 -20.97
C MET A 765 24.50 1.54 -20.41
N ASP A 766 24.54 1.40 -19.09
CA ASP A 766 24.02 0.21 -18.41
C ASP A 766 22.51 0.35 -18.31
N VAL A 767 21.74 -0.67 -18.70
CA VAL A 767 20.28 -0.60 -18.67
C VAL A 767 19.72 -1.70 -17.78
N GLU A 768 18.93 -1.30 -16.79
CA GLU A 768 18.16 -2.17 -15.92
C GLU A 768 16.68 -2.04 -16.28
N ILE A 769 15.99 -3.16 -16.48
CA ILE A 769 14.54 -3.17 -16.71
C ILE A 769 13.87 -3.10 -15.33
N LEU A 770 13.11 -2.03 -15.09
CA LEU A 770 12.37 -1.81 -13.84
C LEU A 770 11.00 -2.49 -13.89
N VAL A 771 10.32 -2.36 -15.02
CA VAL A 771 9.00 -2.96 -15.27
C VAL A 771 8.95 -3.44 -16.70
N GLU A 772 8.51 -4.68 -16.89
CA GLU A 772 8.24 -5.26 -18.19
C GLU A 772 6.79 -5.75 -18.22
N GLY A 773 5.96 -5.10 -19.04
CA GLY A 773 4.56 -5.50 -19.23
C GLY A 773 4.42 -6.82 -19.98
N GLU A 774 3.22 -7.37 -20.06
CA GLU A 774 2.94 -8.63 -20.75
C GLU A 774 3.06 -8.47 -22.28
N LYS A 775 3.58 -9.50 -22.96
CA LYS A 775 3.56 -9.55 -24.42
C LYS A 775 2.15 -9.87 -24.89
N SER A 776 1.68 -9.14 -25.90
CA SER A 776 0.40 -9.40 -26.55
C SER A 776 0.61 -9.68 -28.03
N PRO A 777 -0.12 -10.64 -28.62
CA PRO A 777 -0.06 -10.87 -30.06
C PRO A 777 -0.53 -9.63 -30.83
N PRO A 778 -0.18 -9.51 -32.12
CA PRO A 778 -0.70 -8.45 -32.97
C PRO A 778 -2.24 -8.42 -32.93
N PRO A 779 -2.85 -7.24 -32.75
CA PRO A 779 -4.30 -7.08 -32.82
C PRO A 779 -4.85 -7.59 -34.15
N ARG A 780 -6.01 -8.24 -34.11
CA ARG A 780 -6.72 -8.72 -35.30
C ARG A 780 -7.91 -7.84 -35.58
N LEU A 781 -8.14 -7.56 -36.86
CA LEU A 781 -9.35 -6.93 -37.37
C LEU A 781 -10.23 -8.00 -38.03
N GLY A 782 -11.52 -7.70 -38.14
CA GLY A 782 -12.53 -8.62 -38.66
C GLY A 782 -13.18 -9.48 -37.59
N GLY A 783 -14.14 -10.33 -37.97
CA GLY A 783 -14.81 -11.27 -37.07
C GLY A 783 -15.53 -10.56 -35.92
N PHE A 784 -15.10 -10.80 -34.69
CA PHE A 784 -15.74 -10.20 -33.51
C PHE A 784 -15.69 -8.66 -33.51
N TYR A 785 -14.61 -8.05 -34.02
CA TYR A 785 -14.56 -6.58 -34.18
C TYR A 785 -15.70 -6.06 -35.08
N ASP A 786 -15.94 -6.72 -36.20
CA ASP A 786 -17.00 -6.31 -37.14
C ASP A 786 -18.38 -6.42 -36.49
N ARG A 787 -18.57 -7.42 -35.61
CA ARG A 787 -19.78 -7.56 -34.81
C ARG A 787 -19.97 -6.39 -33.84
N LEU A 788 -18.94 -6.02 -33.07
CA LEU A 788 -18.98 -4.86 -32.17
C LEU A 788 -19.31 -3.57 -32.94
N ALA A 789 -18.63 -3.36 -34.07
CA ALA A 789 -18.87 -2.22 -34.94
C ALA A 789 -20.27 -2.22 -35.55
N ALA A 790 -20.81 -3.38 -35.93
CA ALA A 790 -22.17 -3.50 -36.46
C ALA A 790 -23.23 -3.12 -35.42
N VAL A 791 -23.06 -3.55 -34.16
CA VAL A 791 -23.96 -3.15 -33.07
C VAL A 791 -23.95 -1.63 -32.87
N LEU A 792 -22.77 -1.01 -32.89
CA LEU A 792 -22.65 0.45 -32.78
C LEU A 792 -23.33 1.17 -33.95
N ARG A 793 -23.14 0.73 -35.19
CA ARG A 793 -23.78 1.33 -36.38
C ARG A 793 -25.31 1.18 -36.38
N ASP A 794 -25.82 0.05 -35.88
CA ASP A 794 -27.26 -0.18 -35.77
C ASP A 794 -27.89 0.76 -34.72
N ARG A 795 -27.23 0.92 -33.57
CA ARG A 795 -27.74 1.72 -32.45
C ARG A 795 -27.51 3.23 -32.63
N ASP A 796 -26.43 3.62 -33.30
CA ASP A 796 -26.10 5.00 -33.65
C ASP A 796 -25.64 5.08 -35.11
N PRO A 797 -26.57 5.18 -36.08
CA PRO A 797 -26.25 5.25 -37.51
C PRO A 797 -25.38 6.45 -37.91
N GLY A 798 -25.31 7.50 -37.08
CA GLY A 798 -24.44 8.65 -37.28
C GLY A 798 -23.06 8.52 -36.61
N GLY A 799 -22.85 7.46 -35.83
CA GLY A 799 -21.59 7.17 -35.16
C GLY A 799 -20.67 6.31 -36.02
N VAL A 800 -19.36 6.55 -35.94
CA VAL A 800 -18.35 5.81 -36.71
C VAL A 800 -17.51 4.96 -35.77
N PRO A 801 -17.65 3.62 -35.79
CA PRO A 801 -16.77 2.72 -35.05
C PRO A 801 -15.36 2.74 -35.63
N VAL A 802 -14.35 2.90 -34.79
CA VAL A 802 -12.94 2.96 -35.19
C VAL A 802 -12.13 2.00 -34.33
N PRO A 803 -11.32 1.10 -34.90
CA PRO A 803 -10.44 0.27 -34.08
C PRO A 803 -9.26 1.13 -33.63
N VAL A 804 -8.93 1.08 -32.35
CA VAL A 804 -7.87 1.91 -31.79
C VAL A 804 -6.88 1.09 -30.99
N ILE A 805 -5.65 1.59 -30.92
CA ILE A 805 -4.65 1.14 -29.96
C ILE A 805 -4.58 2.17 -28.85
N THR A 806 -4.69 1.74 -27.60
CA THR A 806 -4.55 2.64 -26.45
C THR A 806 -3.08 2.68 -26.01
N PRO A 807 -2.52 3.87 -25.68
CA PRO A 807 -1.17 3.98 -25.13
C PRO A 807 -1.09 3.56 -23.66
N ALA A 808 -2.25 3.38 -23.00
CA ALA A 808 -2.38 2.88 -21.63
C ALA A 808 -2.39 1.34 -21.59
N SER A 809 -2.65 0.76 -20.43
CA SER A 809 -2.76 -0.69 -20.24
C SER A 809 -3.91 -0.99 -19.30
N THR A 810 -4.70 -2.02 -19.64
CA THR A 810 -5.87 -2.50 -18.91
C THR A 810 -5.68 -3.96 -18.50
N ASP A 811 -6.62 -4.55 -17.77
CA ASP A 811 -6.60 -5.98 -17.44
C ASP A 811 -6.66 -6.92 -18.66
N ALA A 812 -7.01 -6.39 -19.84
CA ALA A 812 -6.97 -7.14 -21.09
C ALA A 812 -5.58 -7.76 -21.36
N ARG A 813 -4.50 -7.10 -20.94
CA ARG A 813 -3.12 -7.62 -21.04
C ARG A 813 -2.92 -8.97 -20.36
N VAL A 814 -3.65 -9.21 -19.26
CA VAL A 814 -3.52 -10.42 -18.45
C VAL A 814 -4.27 -11.58 -19.11
N PHE A 815 -5.51 -11.35 -19.55
CA PHE A 815 -6.33 -12.36 -20.23
C PHE A 815 -5.79 -12.76 -21.61
N ARG A 816 -5.13 -11.84 -22.33
CA ARG A 816 -4.41 -12.17 -23.58
C ARG A 816 -3.33 -13.23 -23.38
N GLY A 817 -2.77 -13.37 -22.17
CA GLY A 817 -1.84 -14.43 -21.81
C GLY A 817 -2.43 -15.85 -21.94
N LEU A 818 -3.75 -15.99 -21.89
CA LEU A 818 -4.47 -17.24 -22.15
C LEU A 818 -4.77 -17.49 -23.64
N GLY A 819 -4.35 -16.58 -24.52
CA GLY A 819 -4.68 -16.62 -25.95
C GLY A 819 -6.06 -16.03 -26.29
N ILE A 820 -6.70 -15.33 -25.36
CA ILE A 820 -8.01 -14.70 -25.54
C ILE A 820 -7.86 -13.37 -26.29
N GLU A 821 -8.65 -13.16 -27.34
CA GLU A 821 -8.71 -11.88 -28.06
C GLU A 821 -9.54 -10.86 -27.28
N CYS A 822 -8.88 -9.86 -26.69
CA CYS A 822 -9.51 -8.89 -25.79
C CYS A 822 -9.75 -7.53 -26.46
N TYR A 823 -10.95 -6.98 -26.26
CA TYR A 823 -11.42 -5.72 -26.82
C TYR A 823 -11.88 -4.77 -25.72
N GLY A 824 -11.44 -3.52 -25.73
CA GLY A 824 -12.04 -2.46 -24.91
C GLY A 824 -13.25 -1.87 -25.62
N TRP A 825 -14.43 -2.02 -25.04
CA TRP A 825 -15.68 -1.63 -25.68
C TRP A 825 -16.69 -1.09 -24.65
N MET A 826 -16.65 0.23 -24.47
CA MET A 826 -17.59 0.98 -23.64
C MET A 826 -18.47 1.87 -24.54
N PRO A 827 -19.64 1.39 -24.99
CA PRO A 827 -20.50 2.13 -25.91
C PRO A 827 -21.15 3.31 -25.20
N LEU A 828 -20.72 4.52 -25.52
CA LEU A 828 -21.27 5.75 -24.94
C LEU A 828 -21.83 6.64 -26.03
N LEU A 829 -23.09 7.03 -25.88
CA LEU A 829 -23.70 8.02 -26.77
C LEU A 829 -23.45 9.43 -26.24
N HIS A 830 -22.37 10.05 -26.69
CA HIS A 830 -22.03 11.45 -26.37
C HIS A 830 -21.95 12.33 -27.62
N GLY A 831 -22.10 13.64 -27.40
CA GLY A 831 -21.85 14.65 -28.42
C GLY A 831 -20.35 14.88 -28.64
N PRO A 832 -19.97 15.49 -29.78
CA PRO A 832 -18.58 15.79 -30.11
C PRO A 832 -17.91 16.79 -29.14
N GLU A 833 -18.69 17.50 -28.33
CA GLU A 833 -18.24 18.46 -27.32
C GLU A 833 -17.79 17.83 -25.99
N VAL A 834 -18.08 16.54 -25.77
CA VAL A 834 -17.75 15.85 -24.52
C VAL A 834 -16.43 15.12 -24.65
N VAL A 835 -15.37 15.71 -24.10
CA VAL A 835 -14.06 15.06 -23.96
C VAL A 835 -14.09 14.19 -22.69
N TYR A 836 -14.57 12.97 -22.85
CA TYR A 836 -14.76 12.03 -21.73
C TYR A 836 -13.44 11.64 -21.04
N ARG A 837 -12.33 11.69 -21.79
CA ARG A 837 -10.99 11.36 -21.30
C ARG A 837 -10.47 12.35 -20.25
N ASP A 838 -10.88 13.60 -20.31
CA ASP A 838 -10.51 14.64 -19.34
C ASP A 838 -11.20 14.44 -17.97
N ARG A 839 -12.14 13.50 -17.89
CA ARG A 839 -12.86 13.16 -16.66
C ARG A 839 -12.27 11.95 -15.94
N LEU A 840 -11.39 11.18 -16.60
CA LEU A 840 -10.69 10.04 -16.00
C LEU A 840 -9.76 10.54 -14.89
N HIS A 841 -9.84 9.90 -13.73
CA HIS A 841 -8.99 10.13 -12.54
C HIS A 841 -9.01 11.56 -11.97
N CYS A 842 -9.83 12.44 -12.54
CA CYS A 842 -9.97 13.84 -12.15
C CYS A 842 -11.14 14.07 -11.19
N ALA A 843 -11.20 15.29 -10.63
CA ALA A 843 -12.37 15.75 -9.90
C ALA A 843 -13.56 15.88 -10.85
N ASP A 844 -14.78 15.80 -10.31
CA ASP A 844 -16.03 15.98 -11.07
C ASP A 844 -16.25 14.95 -12.19
N GLU A 845 -15.68 13.75 -12.01
CA GLU A 845 -15.97 12.59 -12.85
C GLU A 845 -17.49 12.35 -12.91
N ARG A 846 -17.99 12.21 -14.15
CA ARG A 846 -19.41 12.02 -14.42
C ARG A 846 -19.67 11.49 -15.82
N VAL A 847 -20.78 10.76 -15.97
CA VAL A 847 -21.23 10.15 -17.23
C VAL A 847 -22.68 10.51 -17.53
N SER A 848 -23.04 10.68 -18.80
CA SER A 848 -24.43 10.90 -19.19
C SER A 848 -25.32 9.70 -18.85
N VAL A 849 -26.46 9.95 -18.20
CA VAL A 849 -27.48 8.93 -17.91
C VAL A 849 -27.96 8.28 -19.20
N ARG A 850 -28.15 9.07 -20.27
CA ARG A 850 -28.54 8.55 -21.59
C ARG A 850 -27.47 7.63 -22.17
N ALA A 851 -26.20 7.95 -21.95
CA ALA A 851 -25.09 7.13 -22.47
C ALA A 851 -24.99 5.79 -21.73
N LEU A 852 -25.24 5.75 -20.41
CA LEU A 852 -25.30 4.50 -19.64
C LEU A 852 -26.39 3.56 -20.18
N GLU A 853 -27.61 4.06 -20.40
CA GLU A 853 -28.69 3.21 -20.92
C GLU A 853 -28.43 2.77 -22.37
N PHE A 854 -27.87 3.65 -23.20
CA PHE A 854 -27.45 3.29 -24.55
C PHE A 854 -26.42 2.15 -24.54
N GLY A 855 -25.42 2.23 -23.67
CA GLY A 855 -24.40 1.19 -23.53
C GLY A 855 -24.97 -0.15 -23.10
N ALA A 856 -25.89 -0.15 -22.13
CA ALA A 856 -26.60 -1.36 -21.72
C ALA A 856 -27.41 -1.98 -22.86
N ASP A 857 -28.06 -1.17 -23.70
CA ASP A 857 -28.76 -1.65 -24.89
C ASP A 857 -27.80 -2.24 -25.93
N CYS A 858 -26.63 -1.63 -26.14
CA CYS A 858 -25.60 -2.17 -27.02
C CYS A 858 -25.11 -3.55 -26.54
N PHE A 859 -24.80 -3.70 -25.25
CA PHE A 859 -24.44 -5.00 -24.68
C PHE A 859 -25.57 -6.02 -24.86
N HIS A 860 -26.82 -5.64 -24.58
CA HIS A 860 -27.96 -6.54 -24.77
C HIS A 860 -28.10 -7.00 -26.23
N THR A 861 -28.02 -6.07 -27.20
CA THR A 861 -28.07 -6.40 -28.64
C THR A 861 -26.91 -7.30 -29.08
N LEU A 862 -25.71 -7.06 -28.54
CA LEU A 862 -24.55 -7.90 -28.81
C LEU A 862 -24.83 -9.34 -28.37
N LEU A 863 -25.22 -9.53 -27.10
CA LEU A 863 -25.37 -10.85 -26.47
C LEU A 863 -26.51 -11.70 -27.04
N LYS A 864 -27.50 -11.09 -27.69
CA LYS A 864 -28.58 -11.83 -28.38
C LYS A 864 -28.15 -12.47 -29.71
N GLY A 865 -27.22 -11.84 -30.41
CA GLY A 865 -26.80 -12.25 -31.76
C GLY A 865 -25.50 -13.05 -31.75
N PRO A 866 -25.23 -13.85 -32.81
CA PRO A 866 -23.96 -14.56 -32.95
C PRO A 866 -22.78 -13.58 -32.95
N TRP A 867 -21.61 -14.09 -32.54
CA TRP A 867 -20.40 -13.30 -32.38
C TRP A 867 -19.15 -13.93 -33.00
N SER A 868 -19.28 -15.06 -33.70
CA SER A 868 -18.24 -15.57 -34.60
C SER A 868 -18.32 -14.99 -36.00
#